data_AF-A0A354UWV0-F1
#
_entry.id   AF-A0A354UWV0-F1
#
_cell.length_a   1.000
_cell.length_b   1.000
_cell.length_c   1.000
_cell.angle_alpha   90.00
_cell.angle_beta   90.00
_cell.angle_gamma   90.00
#
_symmetry.space_group_name_H-M   'P 1'
#
loop_
_entity.id
_entity.type
_entity.pdbx_description
1 polymer ?
#
loop_
_entity_poly.entity_id
_entity_poly.type
_entity_poly.pdbx_seq_one_letter_code
_entity_poly.pdbx_strand_id
1 'polypeptide(L)'
;MQPSHPIETDIVLLGAGHAHVEVLRRFAMKPEPGVRLTLIGREPETPYSGMLPGLIRSEYTHQEAHIDLAPLAAMANARLVLTAATGFDPDARTVEVPGRPDIPFDLLSVDIGGVPDVPPGNGIPVKPIGLFLDRLHRLEAEAPPGTRIAVVGGGAGGVELVLALAARFAGQLRLVLVSATPEPLASAPGIVRRTVRAALVDAGVELVCGVGATGMENGRLFLSDGSYIEVETALWATGAKGPAFLAASGVACDAAGCIRVTADLRSVSHAAVFAAGDCAAFEGETRPKAGVWAVRAGAPLAENLRRAAKGQALKPWKPQRDALAILGLGHGRAVAWRNGIGVHGRAIWRLKDRIDRRWMRMYTDMRMPVDPDAPMRCGGCGAKVGAEVLAAALATLPRTETPDLLTGLDDAALLKPPLGKLLVQSVDHFRTFLDDPFVFGQITAAHALSDIYAMGGTPWTALAIASVPYGDGRKMHAELSAMLQGANEILRGAGCALVGGHSAEAPEAALGFSVTGLVDSGKILRKAGLQPGDRLILTKPLGTGIVLAGHMRGNARAAWLMAAVESMRTTNAAAAAIGMAHRPRAGTDITGFGLAGHLQEMLEASGVGAVLRLDAIPALPGARALAAHGIESTLAPENRRVLGGETADTALLVDPQTSGGLLLGFPANRAERCLADLLDAGMNAAIIGEVEPAREDSRRITIE
;
A
#
# COMPACT_ATOMS: atom_id res chain seq x y z
N MET A 1 17.25 -0.85 -1.36
CA MET A 1 18.67 -1.27 -1.27
C MET A 1 19.04 -2.02 -2.54
N GLN A 2 20.02 -1.54 -3.30
CA GLN A 2 19.98 -1.53 -4.78
C GLN A 2 20.57 -2.78 -5.44
N PRO A 3 20.00 -3.26 -6.56
CA PRO A 3 20.62 -4.33 -7.33
C PRO A 3 21.86 -3.77 -8.05
N SER A 4 23.05 -4.00 -7.47
CA SER A 4 24.34 -3.83 -8.16
C SER A 4 24.52 -4.83 -9.31
N HIS A 5 23.67 -5.86 -9.34
CA HIS A 5 23.55 -6.85 -10.38
C HIS A 5 22.38 -6.50 -11.31
N PRO A 6 22.51 -6.71 -12.64
CA PRO A 6 21.37 -6.62 -13.53
C PRO A 6 20.19 -7.45 -13.04
N ILE A 7 18.97 -6.99 -13.30
CA ILE A 7 17.77 -7.73 -12.90
C ILE A 7 17.62 -8.95 -13.82
N GLU A 8 17.95 -10.12 -13.30
CA GLU A 8 17.94 -11.41 -14.01
C GLU A 8 16.61 -12.15 -13.85
N THR A 9 15.90 -11.99 -12.72
CA THR A 9 14.58 -12.61 -12.51
C THR A 9 13.61 -11.69 -11.80
N ASP A 10 12.43 -11.50 -12.38
CA ASP A 10 11.28 -10.86 -11.76
C ASP A 10 10.37 -11.88 -11.07
N ILE A 11 10.26 -11.80 -9.75
CA ILE A 11 9.33 -12.62 -8.97
C ILE A 11 8.18 -11.75 -8.46
N VAL A 12 6.96 -12.04 -8.92
CA VAL A 12 5.74 -11.40 -8.45
C VAL A 12 5.05 -12.28 -7.42
N LEU A 13 4.84 -11.73 -6.22
CA LEU A 13 4.09 -12.32 -5.12
C LEU A 13 2.67 -11.73 -5.14
N LEU A 14 1.70 -12.48 -5.68
CA LEU A 14 0.30 -12.08 -5.73
C LEU A 14 -0.40 -12.48 -4.42
N GLY A 15 -0.79 -11.49 -3.61
CA GLY A 15 -1.40 -11.65 -2.30
C GLY A 15 -0.38 -11.63 -1.16
N ALA A 16 -0.78 -11.13 0.00
CA ALA A 16 0.03 -11.10 1.21
C ALA A 16 -0.40 -12.18 2.21
N GLY A 17 -0.65 -13.39 1.71
CA GLY A 17 -0.94 -14.54 2.56
C GLY A 17 0.27 -14.96 3.40
N HIS A 18 0.02 -15.90 4.32
CA HIS A 18 1.00 -16.30 5.33
C HIS A 18 2.28 -16.92 4.73
N ALA A 19 2.20 -17.53 3.55
CA ALA A 19 3.37 -18.09 2.88
C ALA A 19 4.21 -16.95 2.28
N HIS A 20 3.59 -15.98 1.62
CA HIS A 20 4.31 -14.83 1.04
C HIS A 20 4.94 -13.92 2.08
N VAL A 21 4.30 -13.70 3.23
CA VAL A 21 4.92 -12.98 4.35
C VAL A 21 6.25 -13.65 4.78
N GLU A 22 6.26 -14.98 4.88
CA GLU A 22 7.48 -15.72 5.19
C GLU A 22 8.49 -15.72 4.04
N VAL A 23 8.04 -15.68 2.77
CA VAL A 23 8.92 -15.49 1.61
C VAL A 23 9.65 -14.15 1.71
N LEU A 24 8.92 -13.04 1.91
CA LEU A 24 9.51 -11.71 2.07
C LEU A 24 10.52 -11.68 3.21
N ARG A 25 10.15 -12.20 4.38
CA ARG A 25 11.05 -12.30 5.54
C ARG A 25 12.35 -13.06 5.19
N ARG A 26 12.26 -14.18 4.47
CA ARG A 26 13.43 -14.97 4.08
C ARG A 26 14.31 -14.27 3.06
N PHE A 27 13.71 -13.52 2.13
CA PHE A 27 14.46 -12.67 1.20
C PHE A 27 15.11 -11.47 1.88
N ALA A 28 14.45 -10.87 2.89
CA ALA A 28 15.08 -9.86 3.75
C ALA A 28 16.29 -10.42 4.52
N MET A 29 16.18 -11.62 5.09
CA MET A 29 17.27 -12.26 5.84
C MET A 29 18.45 -12.68 4.96
N LYS A 30 18.20 -12.99 3.69
CA LYS A 30 19.21 -13.41 2.73
C LYS A 30 18.81 -12.93 1.33
N PRO A 31 19.15 -11.71 0.92
CA PRO A 31 18.83 -11.23 -0.42
C PRO A 31 19.36 -12.19 -1.50
N GLU A 32 18.71 -12.24 -2.65
CA GLU A 32 19.16 -13.04 -3.79
C GLU A 32 19.63 -12.11 -4.90
N PRO A 33 20.94 -12.07 -5.23
CA PRO A 33 21.45 -11.25 -6.32
C PRO A 33 20.72 -11.52 -7.64
N GLY A 34 20.46 -10.45 -8.40
CA GLY A 34 19.75 -10.54 -9.68
C GLY A 34 18.23 -10.78 -9.59
N VAL A 35 17.68 -10.98 -8.39
CA VAL A 35 16.23 -11.18 -8.20
C VAL A 35 15.56 -9.89 -7.75
N ARG A 36 14.53 -9.47 -8.47
CA ARG A 36 13.61 -8.39 -8.07
C ARG A 36 12.30 -8.98 -7.57
N LEU A 37 11.89 -8.57 -6.37
CA LEU A 37 10.62 -8.96 -5.77
C LEU A 37 9.57 -7.87 -5.94
N THR A 38 8.34 -8.27 -6.28
CA THR A 38 7.16 -7.39 -6.26
C THR A 38 6.04 -8.05 -5.47
N LEU A 39 5.58 -7.43 -4.39
CA LEU A 39 4.40 -7.83 -3.64
C LEU A 39 3.18 -7.03 -4.13
N ILE A 40 2.15 -7.72 -4.60
CA ILE A 40 0.85 -7.13 -4.93
C ILE A 40 -0.14 -7.52 -3.82
N GLY A 41 -0.51 -6.57 -2.97
CA GLY A 41 -1.44 -6.77 -1.86
C GLY A 41 -2.66 -5.85 -1.98
N ARG A 42 -3.85 -6.33 -1.62
CA ARG A 42 -5.05 -5.47 -1.61
C ARG A 42 -5.04 -4.47 -0.46
N GLU A 43 -4.64 -4.95 0.72
CA GLU A 43 -4.72 -4.22 1.98
C GLU A 43 -3.31 -3.84 2.45
N PRO A 44 -3.15 -2.67 3.10
CA PRO A 44 -1.85 -2.22 3.63
C PRO A 44 -1.31 -3.12 4.73
N GLU A 45 -2.19 -3.83 5.42
CA GLU A 45 -1.87 -4.77 6.48
C GLU A 45 -2.57 -6.10 6.20
N THR A 46 -1.93 -7.22 6.51
CA THR A 46 -2.53 -8.56 6.34
C THR A 46 -2.89 -9.17 7.70
N PRO A 47 -4.14 -9.63 7.91
CA PRO A 47 -4.56 -10.22 9.17
C PRO A 47 -3.93 -11.59 9.40
N TYR A 48 -3.41 -11.83 10.60
CA TYR A 48 -3.04 -13.16 11.05
C TYR A 48 -4.28 -13.93 11.52
N SER A 49 -4.74 -14.84 10.67
CA SER A 49 -5.98 -15.60 10.88
C SER A 49 -6.07 -16.33 12.23
N GLY A 50 -4.92 -16.73 12.80
CA GLY A 50 -4.87 -17.38 14.12
C GLY A 50 -5.23 -16.46 15.28
N MET A 51 -5.09 -15.14 15.13
CA MET A 51 -5.41 -14.14 16.16
C MET A 51 -6.78 -13.47 15.96
N LEU A 52 -7.44 -13.69 14.81
CA LEU A 52 -8.74 -13.08 14.49
C LEU A 52 -9.80 -13.28 15.60
N PRO A 53 -10.01 -14.49 16.16
CA PRO A 53 -11.00 -14.67 17.23
C PRO A 53 -10.65 -13.90 18.51
N GLY A 54 -9.36 -13.74 18.81
CA GLY A 54 -8.92 -12.93 19.94
C GLY A 54 -9.08 -11.42 19.69
N LEU A 55 -8.87 -10.97 18.44
CA LEU A 55 -9.16 -9.59 18.04
C LEU A 55 -10.65 -9.24 18.22
N ILE A 56 -11.55 -10.14 17.79
CA ILE A 56 -13.00 -9.96 17.98
C ILE A 56 -13.36 -9.86 19.46
N ARG A 57 -12.70 -10.65 20.31
CA ARG A 57 -12.85 -10.60 21.78
C ARG A 57 -12.12 -9.44 22.46
N SER A 58 -11.47 -8.56 21.70
CA SER A 58 -10.62 -7.49 22.23
C SER A 58 -9.47 -7.98 23.13
N GLU A 59 -9.02 -9.22 22.94
CA GLU A 59 -7.82 -9.80 23.58
C GLU A 59 -6.53 -9.31 22.88
N TYR A 60 -6.66 -8.85 21.64
CA TYR A 60 -5.62 -8.25 20.83
C TYR A 60 -6.10 -6.91 20.27
N THR A 61 -5.17 -5.97 20.12
CA THR A 61 -5.38 -4.77 19.31
C THR A 61 -5.28 -5.12 17.81
N HIS A 62 -5.77 -4.23 16.95
CA HIS A 62 -5.61 -4.37 15.49
C HIS A 62 -4.14 -4.60 15.10
N GLN A 63 -3.24 -3.78 15.65
CA GLN A 63 -1.80 -3.83 15.37
C GLN A 63 -1.14 -5.15 15.82
N GLU A 64 -1.59 -5.74 16.92
CA GLU A 64 -1.05 -7.03 17.37
C GLU A 64 -1.49 -8.22 16.51
N ALA A 65 -2.61 -8.08 15.77
CA ALA A 65 -3.19 -9.15 14.96
C ALA A 65 -2.94 -8.99 13.45
N HIS A 66 -2.30 -7.89 13.02
CA HIS A 66 -2.03 -7.60 11.61
C HIS A 66 -0.54 -7.40 11.36
N ILE A 67 -0.07 -7.80 10.19
CA ILE A 67 1.29 -7.55 9.72
C ILE A 67 1.24 -6.39 8.74
N ASP A 68 1.96 -5.32 9.04
CA ASP A 68 2.12 -4.17 8.14
C ASP A 68 3.02 -4.55 6.96
N LEU A 69 2.53 -4.35 5.73
CA LEU A 69 3.23 -4.76 4.52
C LEU A 69 4.33 -3.78 4.10
N ALA A 70 4.22 -2.49 4.44
CA ALA A 70 5.23 -1.50 4.07
C ALA A 70 6.61 -1.77 4.69
N PRO A 71 6.75 -1.97 6.03
CA PRO A 71 8.04 -2.29 6.61
C PRO A 71 8.53 -3.66 6.14
N LEU A 72 7.64 -4.65 5.98
CA LEU A 72 8.03 -5.98 5.52
C LEU A 72 8.58 -5.97 4.08
N ALA A 73 7.93 -5.25 3.17
CA ALA A 73 8.37 -5.10 1.79
C ALA A 73 9.69 -4.31 1.72
N ALA A 74 9.80 -3.19 2.45
CA ALA A 74 11.03 -2.39 2.51
C ALA A 74 12.22 -3.23 2.98
N MET A 75 12.04 -4.06 4.02
CA MET A 75 13.08 -4.95 4.52
C MET A 75 13.50 -6.02 3.51
N ALA A 76 12.57 -6.52 2.70
CA ALA A 76 12.84 -7.50 1.65
C ALA A 76 13.38 -6.87 0.36
N ASN A 77 13.50 -5.52 0.31
CA ASN A 77 13.73 -4.77 -0.91
C ASN A 77 12.74 -5.17 -2.03
N ALA A 78 11.47 -5.35 -1.65
CA ALA A 78 10.40 -5.74 -2.55
C ALA A 78 9.58 -4.51 -2.93
N ARG A 79 9.22 -4.39 -4.21
CA ARG A 79 8.23 -3.43 -4.67
C ARG A 79 6.90 -3.72 -3.98
N LEU A 80 6.24 -2.71 -3.47
CA LEU A 80 4.93 -2.85 -2.86
C LEU A 80 3.87 -2.17 -3.73
N VAL A 81 2.93 -2.96 -4.24
CA VAL A 81 1.77 -2.48 -5.00
C VAL A 81 0.51 -2.75 -4.17
N LEU A 82 -0.09 -1.68 -3.64
CA LEU A 82 -1.28 -1.76 -2.78
C LEU A 82 -2.58 -1.57 -3.58
N THR A 83 -2.84 -2.51 -4.48
CA THR A 83 -4.06 -2.58 -5.30
C THR A 83 -4.46 -4.04 -5.50
N ALA A 84 -5.76 -4.34 -5.50
CA ALA A 84 -6.23 -5.68 -5.81
C ALA A 84 -6.00 -6.00 -7.30
N ALA A 85 -5.28 -7.09 -7.59
CA ALA A 85 -5.23 -7.63 -8.95
C ALA A 85 -6.58 -8.24 -9.35
N THR A 86 -6.93 -8.14 -10.63
CA THR A 86 -8.17 -8.70 -11.19
C THR A 86 -7.95 -9.97 -11.99
N GLY A 87 -6.72 -10.21 -12.43
CA GLY A 87 -6.36 -11.35 -13.26
C GLY A 87 -4.85 -11.51 -13.39
N PHE A 88 -4.44 -12.58 -14.05
CA PHE A 88 -3.09 -12.76 -14.55
C PHE A 88 -3.14 -13.64 -15.79
N ASP A 89 -2.17 -13.47 -16.68
CA ASP A 89 -1.98 -14.31 -17.86
C ASP A 89 -0.64 -15.07 -17.69
N PRO A 90 -0.67 -16.39 -17.49
CA PRO A 90 0.54 -17.18 -17.30
C PRO A 90 1.36 -17.39 -18.58
N ASP A 91 0.74 -17.25 -19.75
CA ASP A 91 1.40 -17.40 -21.04
C ASP A 91 2.06 -16.08 -21.48
N ALA A 92 1.35 -14.96 -21.35
CA ALA A 92 1.90 -13.62 -21.54
C ALA A 92 2.81 -13.19 -20.38
N ARG A 93 2.73 -13.88 -19.24
CA ARG A 93 3.47 -13.62 -17.99
C ARG A 93 3.22 -12.22 -17.43
N THR A 94 1.96 -11.85 -17.30
CA THR A 94 1.53 -10.56 -16.75
C THR A 94 0.51 -10.74 -15.63
N VAL A 95 0.48 -9.78 -14.70
CA VAL A 95 -0.57 -9.63 -13.69
C VAL A 95 -1.34 -8.35 -13.99
N GLU A 96 -2.66 -8.48 -14.12
CA GLU A 96 -3.56 -7.36 -14.38
C GLU A 96 -3.88 -6.64 -13.06
N VAL A 97 -3.56 -5.35 -13.00
CA VAL A 97 -3.88 -4.49 -11.88
C VAL A 97 -4.64 -3.27 -12.40
N PRO A 98 -5.90 -3.04 -11.98
CA PRO A 98 -6.70 -1.94 -12.48
C PRO A 98 -6.04 -0.56 -12.29
N GLY A 99 -6.22 0.31 -13.29
CA GLY A 99 -5.74 1.70 -13.23
C GLY A 99 -4.26 1.89 -13.52
N ARG A 100 -3.55 0.85 -13.96
CA ARG A 100 -2.13 0.91 -14.33
C ARG A 100 -1.80 -0.13 -15.41
N PRO A 101 -0.58 -0.12 -15.95
CA PRO A 101 -0.14 -1.15 -16.87
C PRO A 101 0.06 -2.48 -16.16
N ASP A 102 -0.17 -3.56 -16.90
CA ASP A 102 0.11 -4.92 -16.48
C ASP A 102 1.53 -5.08 -15.94
N ILE A 103 1.67 -5.84 -14.85
CA ILE A 103 2.96 -6.10 -14.20
C ILE A 103 3.54 -7.40 -14.75
N PRO A 104 4.67 -7.37 -15.48
CA PRO A 104 5.29 -8.58 -16.02
C PRO A 104 5.99 -9.39 -14.93
N PHE A 105 6.13 -10.70 -15.15
CA PHE A 105 6.89 -11.59 -14.27
C PHE A 105 7.74 -12.60 -15.04
N ASP A 106 8.78 -13.11 -14.38
CA ASP A 106 9.47 -14.35 -14.78
C ASP A 106 8.92 -15.53 -13.97
N LEU A 107 8.65 -15.30 -12.69
CA LEU A 107 7.98 -16.23 -11.79
C LEU A 107 6.82 -15.54 -11.09
N LEU A 108 5.66 -16.19 -11.06
CA LEU A 108 4.49 -15.75 -10.31
C LEU A 108 4.27 -16.72 -9.15
N SER A 109 4.08 -16.19 -7.95
CA SER A 109 3.60 -16.96 -6.80
C SER A 109 2.27 -16.40 -6.34
N VAL A 110 1.27 -17.26 -6.11
CA VAL A 110 -0.09 -16.88 -5.71
C VAL A 110 -0.38 -17.36 -4.28
N ASP A 111 -0.68 -16.43 -3.38
CA ASP A 111 -1.06 -16.69 -1.97
C ASP A 111 -2.11 -15.65 -1.54
N ILE A 112 -3.25 -15.66 -2.22
CA ILE A 112 -4.37 -14.73 -2.01
C ILE A 112 -5.42 -15.27 -1.03
N GLY A 113 -5.18 -16.46 -0.45
CA GLY A 113 -6.17 -17.20 0.33
C GLY A 113 -7.30 -17.77 -0.53
N GLY A 114 -8.43 -18.10 0.08
CA GLY A 114 -9.61 -18.61 -0.61
C GLY A 114 -10.88 -17.90 -0.16
N VAL A 115 -11.93 -18.01 -0.95
CA VAL A 115 -13.26 -17.44 -0.67
C VAL A 115 -14.17 -18.54 -0.12
N PRO A 116 -15.06 -18.26 0.85
CA PRO A 116 -16.02 -19.27 1.31
C PRO A 116 -16.92 -19.70 0.16
N ASP A 117 -17.34 -20.96 0.17
CA ASP A 117 -18.43 -21.42 -0.68
C ASP A 117 -19.75 -20.82 -0.16
N VAL A 118 -20.14 -19.68 -0.72
CA VAL A 118 -21.36 -18.96 -0.37
C VAL A 118 -22.42 -19.25 -1.45
N PRO A 119 -23.54 -19.90 -1.10
CA PRO A 119 -24.65 -20.07 -2.02
C PRO A 119 -25.31 -18.72 -2.39
N PRO A 120 -26.05 -18.64 -3.51
CA PRO A 120 -26.74 -17.42 -3.92
C PRO A 120 -27.74 -16.94 -2.86
N GLY A 121 -27.87 -15.62 -2.72
CA GLY A 121 -28.75 -14.99 -1.74
C GLY A 121 -28.01 -14.69 -0.42
N ASN A 122 -27.91 -13.40 -0.12
CA ASN A 122 -27.00 -12.69 0.79
C ASN A 122 -26.42 -13.42 2.02
N GLY A 123 -25.21 -13.00 2.39
CA GLY A 123 -24.57 -13.34 3.67
C GLY A 123 -23.16 -12.75 3.70
N ILE A 124 -22.55 -12.71 4.88
CA ILE A 124 -21.23 -12.13 5.08
C ILE A 124 -20.18 -13.25 5.05
N PRO A 125 -19.38 -13.40 3.97
CA PRO A 125 -18.24 -14.29 3.98
C PRO A 125 -17.20 -13.84 5.01
N VAL A 126 -16.65 -14.80 5.76
CA VAL A 126 -15.59 -14.54 6.76
C VAL A 126 -14.22 -14.33 6.12
N LYS A 127 -14.03 -14.82 4.89
CA LYS A 127 -12.83 -14.58 4.08
C LYS A 127 -13.21 -13.83 2.80
N PRO A 128 -12.39 -12.87 2.35
CA PRO A 128 -11.16 -12.38 2.96
C PRO A 128 -11.38 -11.68 4.31
N ILE A 129 -10.45 -11.85 5.26
CA ILE A 129 -10.64 -11.46 6.67
C ILE A 129 -10.76 -9.94 6.84
N GLY A 130 -9.97 -9.12 6.12
CA GLY A 130 -10.07 -7.66 6.20
C GLY A 130 -11.48 -7.16 5.89
N LEU A 131 -12.05 -7.59 4.74
CA LEU A 131 -13.43 -7.28 4.36
C LEU A 131 -14.47 -7.78 5.36
N PHE A 132 -14.21 -8.91 6.03
CA PHE A 132 -15.09 -9.42 7.08
C PHE A 132 -15.10 -8.50 8.31
N LEU A 133 -13.94 -8.01 8.75
CA LEU A 133 -13.85 -7.09 9.89
C LEU A 133 -14.62 -5.78 9.64
N ASP A 134 -14.51 -5.20 8.44
CA ASP A 134 -15.26 -4.00 8.06
C ASP A 134 -16.78 -4.21 8.05
N ARG A 135 -17.22 -5.41 7.65
CA ARG A 135 -18.64 -5.78 7.65
C ARG A 135 -19.14 -6.08 9.07
N LEU A 136 -18.29 -6.67 9.90
CA LEU A 136 -18.60 -6.93 11.30
C LEU A 136 -18.78 -5.64 12.11
N HIS A 137 -17.92 -4.63 11.90
CA HIS A 137 -18.06 -3.32 12.54
C HIS A 137 -19.36 -2.60 12.13
N ARG A 138 -19.76 -2.71 10.85
CA ARG A 138 -21.05 -2.19 10.40
C ARG A 138 -22.23 -2.92 11.03
N LEU A 139 -22.18 -4.26 11.07
CA LEU A 139 -23.19 -5.07 11.73
C LEU A 139 -23.34 -4.69 13.21
N GLU A 140 -22.25 -4.44 13.92
CA GLU A 140 -22.26 -3.97 15.31
C GLU A 140 -22.91 -2.59 15.47
N ALA A 141 -22.68 -1.67 14.53
CA ALA A 141 -23.26 -0.33 14.58
C ALA A 141 -24.75 -0.30 14.22
N GLU A 142 -25.20 -1.22 13.37
CA GLU A 142 -26.54 -1.20 12.76
C GLU A 142 -27.53 -2.21 13.38
N ALA A 143 -27.06 -3.33 13.93
CA ALA A 143 -27.92 -4.41 14.41
C ALA A 143 -28.60 -4.07 15.75
N PRO A 144 -29.94 -4.07 15.83
CA PRO A 144 -30.65 -3.88 17.10
C PRO A 144 -30.34 -5.00 18.12
N PRO A 145 -30.42 -4.72 19.43
CA PRO A 145 -30.35 -5.76 20.44
C PRO A 145 -31.39 -6.86 20.22
N GLY A 146 -30.96 -8.12 20.35
CA GLY A 146 -31.77 -9.31 20.10
C GLY A 146 -31.70 -9.83 18.66
N THR A 147 -31.00 -9.14 17.75
CA THR A 147 -30.81 -9.57 16.36
C THR A 147 -30.23 -10.99 16.30
N ARG A 148 -30.84 -11.84 15.47
CA ARG A 148 -30.43 -13.24 15.33
C ARG A 148 -29.54 -13.41 14.12
N ILE A 149 -28.34 -13.96 14.33
CA ILE A 149 -27.31 -14.13 13.29
C ILE A 149 -26.85 -15.58 13.26
N ALA A 150 -26.76 -16.14 12.06
CA ALA A 150 -26.19 -17.47 11.84
C ALA A 150 -24.68 -17.42 11.62
N VAL A 151 -23.95 -18.40 12.12
CA VAL A 151 -22.59 -18.75 11.70
C VAL A 151 -22.66 -20.11 11.01
N VAL A 152 -22.33 -20.15 9.73
CA VAL A 152 -22.40 -21.36 8.91
C VAL A 152 -21.02 -22.00 8.81
N GLY A 153 -20.90 -23.22 9.33
CA GLY A 153 -19.69 -24.05 9.27
C GLY A 153 -19.22 -24.53 10.65
N GLY A 154 -19.50 -25.80 10.99
CA GLY A 154 -19.08 -26.43 12.25
C GLY A 154 -17.60 -26.83 12.33
N GLY A 155 -16.73 -26.27 11.48
CA GLY A 155 -15.28 -26.48 11.53
C GLY A 155 -14.59 -25.59 12.57
N ALA A 156 -13.27 -25.73 12.73
CA ALA A 156 -12.49 -24.94 13.71
C ALA A 156 -12.71 -23.43 13.56
N GLY A 157 -12.65 -22.90 12.34
CA GLY A 157 -12.85 -21.46 12.09
C GLY A 157 -14.23 -20.96 12.51
N GLY A 158 -15.31 -21.64 12.11
CA GLY A 158 -16.68 -21.22 12.46
C GLY A 158 -17.01 -21.38 13.94
N VAL A 159 -16.51 -22.45 14.58
CA VAL A 159 -16.67 -22.66 16.03
C VAL A 159 -15.91 -21.62 16.85
N GLU A 160 -14.66 -21.28 16.50
CA GLU A 160 -13.93 -20.22 17.21
C GLU A 160 -14.60 -18.87 17.03
N LEU A 161 -15.07 -18.60 15.80
CA LEU A 161 -15.73 -17.36 15.44
C LEU A 161 -17.02 -17.15 16.24
N VAL A 162 -17.93 -18.15 16.27
CA VAL A 162 -19.20 -17.99 17.00
C VAL A 162 -18.98 -17.81 18.50
N LEU A 163 -17.98 -18.47 19.09
CA LEU A 163 -17.60 -18.27 20.49
C LEU A 163 -17.00 -16.88 20.73
N ALA A 164 -16.21 -16.36 19.78
CA ALA A 164 -15.66 -15.01 19.86
C ALA A 164 -16.76 -13.93 19.76
N LEU A 165 -17.72 -14.12 18.85
CA LEU A 165 -18.89 -13.25 18.71
C LEU A 165 -19.78 -13.29 19.96
N ALA A 166 -20.03 -14.48 20.51
CA ALA A 166 -20.83 -14.62 21.73
C ALA A 166 -20.21 -13.87 22.91
N ALA A 167 -18.88 -13.87 23.00
CA ALA A 167 -18.17 -13.10 24.01
C ALA A 167 -18.20 -11.58 23.74
N ARG A 168 -18.02 -11.15 22.48
CA ARG A 168 -18.04 -9.72 22.09
C ARG A 168 -19.42 -9.09 22.32
N PHE A 169 -20.46 -9.79 21.89
CA PHE A 169 -21.84 -9.29 21.86
C PHE A 169 -22.71 -9.86 22.98
N ALA A 170 -22.12 -10.16 24.14
CA ALA A 170 -22.77 -10.86 25.24
C ALA A 170 -24.16 -10.25 25.57
N GLY A 171 -25.23 -10.98 25.21
CA GLY A 171 -26.63 -10.57 25.41
C GLY A 171 -27.20 -9.59 24.38
N GLN A 172 -26.39 -9.06 23.46
CA GLN A 172 -26.83 -8.16 22.38
C GLN A 172 -27.28 -8.91 21.13
N LEU A 173 -26.63 -10.02 20.78
CA LEU A 173 -26.96 -10.82 19.58
C LEU A 173 -27.37 -12.24 19.98
N ARG A 174 -28.31 -12.81 19.23
CA ARG A 174 -28.69 -14.23 19.33
C ARG A 174 -27.94 -15.00 18.26
N LEU A 175 -27.08 -15.93 18.65
CA LEU A 175 -26.19 -16.63 17.71
C LEU A 175 -26.65 -18.07 17.49
N VAL A 176 -26.68 -18.49 16.23
CA VAL A 176 -26.92 -19.89 15.83
C VAL A 176 -25.74 -20.42 15.04
N LEU A 177 -25.18 -21.56 15.44
CA LEU A 177 -24.16 -22.29 14.68
C LEU A 177 -24.85 -23.38 13.84
N VAL A 178 -24.69 -23.28 12.52
CA VAL A 178 -25.20 -24.27 11.56
C VAL A 178 -24.06 -25.17 11.08
N SER A 179 -24.24 -26.48 11.22
CA SER A 179 -23.22 -27.48 10.89
C SER A 179 -23.83 -28.64 10.10
N ALA A 180 -23.25 -28.92 8.93
CA ALA A 180 -23.62 -30.07 8.11
C ALA A 180 -23.31 -31.42 8.78
N THR A 181 -22.41 -31.44 9.77
CA THR A 181 -22.08 -32.64 10.54
C THR A 181 -22.98 -32.78 11.78
N PRO A 182 -23.22 -34.01 12.29
CA PRO A 182 -24.04 -34.24 13.48
C PRO A 182 -23.57 -33.53 14.74
N GLU A 183 -22.27 -33.24 14.84
CA GLU A 183 -21.67 -32.44 15.91
C GLU A 183 -20.64 -31.45 15.31
N PRO A 184 -20.44 -30.26 15.89
CA PRO A 184 -19.32 -29.39 15.56
C PRO A 184 -17.98 -30.08 15.82
N LEU A 185 -16.96 -29.77 15.03
CA LEU A 185 -15.63 -30.39 15.07
C LEU A 185 -15.69 -31.93 14.98
N ALA A 186 -16.49 -32.46 14.06
CA ALA A 186 -16.70 -33.91 13.92
C ALA A 186 -15.38 -34.73 13.81
N SER A 187 -14.31 -34.14 13.25
CA SER A 187 -12.99 -34.78 13.13
C SER A 187 -12.11 -34.68 14.40
N ALA A 188 -12.50 -33.90 15.40
CA ALA A 188 -11.73 -33.72 16.63
C ALA A 188 -11.96 -34.88 17.63
N PRO A 189 -11.03 -35.13 18.56
CA PRO A 189 -11.20 -36.15 19.61
C PRO A 189 -12.43 -35.92 20.47
N GLY A 190 -13.03 -37.00 20.99
CA GLY A 190 -14.29 -36.93 21.75
C GLY A 190 -14.23 -36.02 22.99
N ILE A 191 -13.06 -35.93 23.65
CA ILE A 191 -12.86 -34.98 24.76
C ILE A 191 -12.99 -33.53 24.28
N VAL A 192 -12.42 -33.19 23.12
CA VAL A 192 -12.48 -31.85 22.53
C VAL A 192 -13.90 -31.51 22.15
N ARG A 193 -14.61 -32.42 21.47
CA ARG A 193 -16.01 -32.20 21.07
C ARG A 193 -16.92 -31.93 22.27
N ARG A 194 -16.78 -32.72 23.35
CA ARG A 194 -17.53 -32.50 24.60
C ARG A 194 -17.23 -31.14 25.23
N THR A 195 -15.95 -30.77 25.34
CA THR A 195 -15.55 -29.48 25.92
C THR A 195 -16.03 -28.29 25.09
N VAL A 196 -15.95 -28.38 23.76
CA VAL A 196 -16.42 -27.35 22.84
C VAL A 196 -17.94 -27.22 22.88
N ARG A 197 -18.67 -28.35 22.91
CA ARG A 197 -20.12 -28.35 23.04
C ARG A 197 -20.56 -27.67 24.34
N ALA A 198 -19.91 -27.97 25.45
CA ALA A 198 -20.17 -27.30 26.72
C ALA A 198 -19.92 -25.79 26.62
N ALA A 199 -18.81 -25.37 26.00
CA ALA A 199 -18.52 -23.95 25.80
C ALA A 199 -19.55 -23.22 24.93
N LEU A 200 -20.06 -23.86 23.87
CA LEU A 200 -21.11 -23.30 23.01
C LEU A 200 -22.42 -23.13 23.77
N VAL A 201 -22.80 -24.13 24.58
CA VAL A 201 -23.99 -24.07 25.44
C VAL A 201 -23.85 -23.00 26.52
N ASP A 202 -22.70 -22.94 27.21
CA ASP A 202 -22.41 -21.91 28.21
C ASP A 202 -22.47 -20.50 27.63
N ALA A 203 -22.10 -20.34 26.35
CA ALA A 203 -22.14 -19.08 25.62
C ALA A 203 -23.53 -18.73 25.05
N GLY A 204 -24.55 -19.57 25.26
CA GLY A 204 -25.90 -19.36 24.76
C GLY A 204 -26.05 -19.50 23.23
N VAL A 205 -25.13 -20.22 22.58
CA VAL A 205 -25.17 -20.44 21.12
C VAL A 205 -26.15 -21.56 20.79
N GLU A 206 -27.13 -21.26 19.94
CA GLU A 206 -28.05 -22.26 19.39
C GLU A 206 -27.31 -23.18 18.41
N LEU A 207 -27.56 -24.49 18.46
CA LEU A 207 -26.88 -25.47 17.62
C LEU A 207 -27.86 -26.14 16.66
N VAL A 208 -27.62 -25.97 15.37
CA VAL A 208 -28.35 -26.68 14.30
C VAL A 208 -27.34 -27.57 13.57
N CYS A 209 -27.44 -28.88 13.79
CA CYS A 209 -26.43 -29.85 13.35
C CYS A 209 -27.05 -30.95 12.49
N GLY A 210 -26.22 -31.60 11.67
CA GLY A 210 -26.64 -32.66 10.73
C GLY A 210 -27.29 -32.13 9.45
N VAL A 211 -27.34 -30.81 9.27
CA VAL A 211 -27.98 -30.14 8.12
C VAL A 211 -27.07 -29.00 7.63
N GLY A 212 -26.86 -28.92 6.32
CA GLY A 212 -26.06 -27.86 5.70
C GLY A 212 -26.93 -26.66 5.37
N ALA A 213 -26.35 -25.46 5.32
CA ALA A 213 -27.04 -24.30 4.76
C ALA A 213 -26.87 -24.26 3.23
N THR A 214 -27.96 -24.00 2.51
CA THR A 214 -28.01 -24.02 1.04
C THR A 214 -28.21 -22.65 0.40
N GLY A 215 -28.51 -21.62 1.19
CA GLY A 215 -28.65 -20.24 0.72
C GLY A 215 -29.47 -19.40 1.70
N MET A 216 -29.56 -18.09 1.43
CA MET A 216 -30.31 -17.18 2.29
C MET A 216 -31.13 -16.19 1.45
N GLU A 217 -32.39 -15.97 1.80
CA GLU A 217 -33.25 -15.00 1.10
C GLU A 217 -34.24 -14.39 2.09
N ASN A 218 -34.49 -13.08 1.99
CA ASN A 218 -35.55 -12.38 2.73
C ASN A 218 -35.56 -12.70 4.25
N GLY A 219 -34.39 -12.67 4.91
CA GLY A 219 -34.26 -12.93 6.34
C GLY A 219 -34.39 -14.42 6.74
N ARG A 220 -34.25 -15.35 5.78
CA ARG A 220 -34.34 -16.79 6.02
C ARG A 220 -33.12 -17.51 5.48
N LEU A 221 -32.48 -18.33 6.32
CA LEU A 221 -31.43 -19.25 5.94
C LEU A 221 -32.03 -20.62 5.64
N PHE A 222 -31.94 -21.06 4.39
CA PHE A 222 -32.45 -22.35 3.93
C PHE A 222 -31.46 -23.48 4.23
N LEU A 223 -31.99 -24.63 4.65
CA LEU A 223 -31.23 -25.80 5.04
C LEU A 223 -31.42 -26.97 4.06
N SER A 224 -30.47 -27.90 4.06
CA SER A 224 -30.41 -29.02 3.14
C SER A 224 -31.53 -30.05 3.32
N ASP A 225 -32.25 -30.02 4.43
CA ASP A 225 -33.42 -30.86 4.71
C ASP A 225 -34.75 -30.21 4.25
N GLY A 226 -34.68 -29.04 3.61
CA GLY A 226 -35.82 -28.27 3.15
C GLY A 226 -36.43 -27.32 4.19
N SER A 227 -35.92 -27.32 5.42
CA SER A 227 -36.34 -26.36 6.45
C SER A 227 -35.62 -25.01 6.32
N TYR A 228 -36.01 -24.02 7.14
CA TYR A 228 -35.35 -22.72 7.19
C TYR A 228 -35.25 -22.17 8.62
N ILE A 229 -34.30 -21.24 8.81
CA ILE A 229 -34.07 -20.52 10.07
C ILE A 229 -34.24 -19.02 9.80
N GLU A 230 -35.07 -18.33 10.58
CA GLU A 230 -35.18 -16.86 10.50
C GLU A 230 -33.98 -16.18 11.16
N VAL A 231 -33.22 -15.43 10.36
CA VAL A 231 -32.00 -14.71 10.78
C VAL A 231 -31.89 -13.42 9.99
N GLU A 232 -31.29 -12.40 10.59
CA GLU A 232 -30.97 -11.15 9.90
C GLU A 232 -29.92 -11.38 8.82
N THR A 233 -28.86 -12.12 9.18
CA THR A 233 -27.79 -12.47 8.25
C THR A 233 -27.07 -13.74 8.68
N ALA A 234 -26.25 -14.27 7.78
CA ALA A 234 -25.41 -15.44 7.99
C ALA A 234 -23.94 -15.11 7.73
N LEU A 235 -23.06 -15.50 8.66
CA LEU A 235 -21.62 -15.42 8.55
C LEU A 235 -21.08 -16.74 8.01
N TRP A 236 -20.52 -16.74 6.80
CA TRP A 236 -20.08 -17.95 6.11
C TRP A 236 -18.62 -18.28 6.42
N ALA A 237 -18.43 -19.30 7.26
CA ALA A 237 -17.13 -19.87 7.67
C ALA A 237 -16.94 -21.30 7.12
N THR A 238 -17.47 -21.56 5.92
CA THR A 238 -17.44 -22.85 5.21
C THR A 238 -16.07 -23.09 4.53
N GLY A 239 -15.95 -24.23 3.84
CA GLY A 239 -14.74 -24.56 3.07
C GLY A 239 -14.38 -23.47 2.05
N ALA A 240 -13.08 -23.32 1.79
CA ALA A 240 -12.57 -22.30 0.89
C ALA A 240 -12.47 -22.83 -0.56
N LYS A 241 -12.96 -22.03 -1.51
CA LYS A 241 -12.78 -22.16 -2.95
C LYS A 241 -11.72 -21.18 -3.45
N GLY A 242 -11.09 -21.49 -4.58
CA GLY A 242 -10.28 -20.51 -5.28
C GLY A 242 -11.15 -19.40 -5.88
N PRO A 243 -10.73 -18.12 -5.83
CA PRO A 243 -11.41 -17.05 -6.54
C PRO A 243 -11.58 -17.35 -8.03
N ALA A 244 -12.70 -16.91 -8.63
CA ALA A 244 -13.07 -17.24 -10.00
C ALA A 244 -11.99 -16.89 -11.05
N PHE A 245 -11.27 -15.78 -10.84
CA PHE A 245 -10.22 -15.36 -11.77
C PHE A 245 -9.04 -16.34 -11.86
N LEU A 246 -8.83 -17.21 -10.85
CA LEU A 246 -7.80 -18.24 -10.89
C LEU A 246 -8.09 -19.30 -11.96
N ALA A 247 -9.36 -19.69 -12.12
CA ALA A 247 -9.74 -20.61 -13.18
C ALA A 247 -9.76 -19.90 -14.54
N ALA A 248 -10.15 -18.62 -14.56
CA ALA A 248 -10.19 -17.82 -15.78
C ALA A 248 -8.80 -17.53 -16.38
N SER A 249 -7.73 -17.57 -15.58
CA SER A 249 -6.36 -17.38 -16.06
C SER A 249 -5.76 -18.58 -16.80
N GLY A 250 -6.51 -19.68 -16.94
CA GLY A 250 -6.06 -20.86 -17.70
C GLY A 250 -5.13 -21.81 -16.95
N VAL A 251 -4.73 -21.50 -15.70
CA VAL A 251 -4.00 -22.47 -14.87
C VAL A 251 -4.89 -23.65 -14.49
N ALA A 252 -4.31 -24.84 -14.44
CA ALA A 252 -5.04 -26.03 -14.01
C ALA A 252 -5.51 -25.90 -12.56
N CYS A 253 -6.83 -25.90 -12.36
CA CYS A 253 -7.48 -25.86 -11.05
C CYS A 253 -8.14 -27.20 -10.70
N ASP A 254 -8.42 -27.42 -9.42
CA ASP A 254 -9.28 -28.51 -8.95
C ASP A 254 -10.77 -28.13 -9.08
N ALA A 255 -11.67 -29.03 -8.68
CA ALA A 255 -13.11 -28.79 -8.73
C ALA A 255 -13.59 -27.63 -7.83
N ALA A 256 -12.77 -27.20 -6.86
CA ALA A 256 -13.03 -26.06 -5.99
C ALA A 256 -12.42 -24.75 -6.52
N GLY A 257 -11.82 -24.77 -7.71
CA GLY A 257 -11.18 -23.60 -8.33
C GLY A 257 -9.80 -23.26 -7.76
N CYS A 258 -9.22 -24.12 -6.92
CA CYS A 258 -7.86 -23.91 -6.38
C CYS A 258 -6.80 -24.38 -7.40
N ILE A 259 -5.69 -23.65 -7.50
CA ILE A 259 -4.56 -23.98 -8.40
C ILE A 259 -3.97 -25.32 -7.99
N ARG A 260 -3.89 -26.27 -8.93
CA ARG A 260 -3.26 -27.57 -8.70
C ARG A 260 -1.74 -27.42 -8.71
N VAL A 261 -1.10 -27.91 -7.65
CA VAL A 261 0.36 -27.83 -7.46
C VAL A 261 1.00 -29.18 -7.18
N THR A 262 2.24 -29.33 -7.63
CA THR A 262 3.13 -30.45 -7.30
C THR A 262 3.71 -30.29 -5.88
N ALA A 263 4.42 -31.32 -5.38
CA ALA A 263 5.00 -31.32 -4.03
C ALA A 263 6.01 -30.19 -3.77
N ASP A 264 6.54 -29.57 -4.82
CA ASP A 264 7.44 -28.41 -4.78
C ASP A 264 6.69 -27.05 -4.83
N LEU A 265 5.35 -27.06 -4.75
CA LEU A 265 4.46 -25.89 -4.80
C LEU A 265 4.34 -25.20 -6.17
N ARG A 266 4.87 -25.83 -7.22
CA ARG A 266 4.74 -25.35 -8.60
C ARG A 266 3.41 -25.79 -9.20
N SER A 267 2.80 -24.97 -10.05
CA SER A 267 1.62 -25.33 -10.83
C SER A 267 1.91 -26.54 -11.71
N VAL A 268 0.94 -27.46 -11.79
CA VAL A 268 1.03 -28.64 -12.66
C VAL A 268 0.95 -28.29 -14.15
N SER A 269 0.49 -27.08 -14.48
CA SER A 269 0.22 -26.65 -15.86
C SER A 269 1.23 -25.62 -16.38
N HIS A 270 1.77 -24.77 -15.51
CA HIS A 270 2.64 -23.67 -15.91
C HIS A 270 3.87 -23.61 -15.01
N ALA A 271 5.05 -23.87 -15.60
CA ALA A 271 6.29 -24.00 -14.82
C ALA A 271 6.73 -22.70 -14.12
N ALA A 272 6.29 -21.54 -14.62
CA ALA A 272 6.57 -20.22 -14.05
C ALA A 272 5.63 -19.84 -12.88
N VAL A 273 4.58 -20.62 -12.63
CA VAL A 273 3.55 -20.31 -11.62
C VAL A 273 3.71 -21.20 -10.40
N PHE A 274 3.70 -20.61 -9.22
CA PHE A 274 3.69 -21.24 -7.91
C PHE A 274 2.43 -20.83 -7.16
N ALA A 275 1.96 -21.66 -6.24
CA ALA A 275 0.86 -21.31 -5.38
C ALA A 275 0.99 -21.92 -3.99
N ALA A 276 0.52 -21.19 -2.98
CA ALA A 276 0.46 -21.65 -1.60
C ALA A 276 -0.85 -21.21 -0.93
N GLY A 277 -1.01 -21.57 0.34
CA GLY A 277 -2.18 -21.20 1.12
C GLY A 277 -3.48 -21.85 0.64
N ASP A 278 -4.60 -21.18 0.90
CA ASP A 278 -5.93 -21.74 0.63
C ASP A 278 -6.28 -21.78 -0.87
N CYS A 279 -5.58 -21.01 -1.71
CA CYS A 279 -5.74 -21.04 -3.17
C CYS A 279 -4.99 -22.20 -3.85
N ALA A 280 -4.17 -22.98 -3.15
CA ALA A 280 -3.38 -24.07 -3.72
C ALA A 280 -3.94 -25.46 -3.33
N ALA A 281 -3.96 -26.40 -4.28
CA ALA A 281 -4.40 -27.78 -4.10
C ALA A 281 -3.28 -28.77 -4.49
N PHE A 282 -2.83 -29.59 -3.55
CA PHE A 282 -1.80 -30.59 -3.80
C PHE A 282 -2.33 -31.73 -4.67
N GLU A 283 -1.61 -32.05 -5.73
CA GLU A 283 -1.95 -33.20 -6.57
C GLU A 283 -1.89 -34.51 -5.78
N GLY A 284 -2.95 -35.33 -5.90
CA GLY A 284 -3.04 -36.64 -5.26
C GLY A 284 -3.33 -36.63 -3.76
N GLU A 285 -3.56 -35.46 -3.13
CA GLU A 285 -3.84 -35.37 -1.70
C GLU A 285 -5.04 -34.46 -1.37
N THR A 286 -6.06 -35.01 -0.71
CA THR A 286 -7.17 -34.22 -0.14
C THR A 286 -6.82 -33.80 1.28
N ARG A 287 -6.70 -32.49 1.53
CA ARG A 287 -6.39 -31.94 2.86
C ARG A 287 -7.33 -30.79 3.23
N PRO A 288 -7.65 -30.60 4.52
CA PRO A 288 -8.36 -29.41 4.97
C PRO A 288 -7.54 -28.14 4.64
N LYS A 289 -8.20 -27.12 4.09
CA LYS A 289 -7.61 -25.79 3.92
C LYS A 289 -7.52 -25.11 5.28
N ALA A 290 -6.31 -24.86 5.78
CA ALA A 290 -6.12 -24.28 7.11
C ALA A 290 -4.78 -23.54 7.24
N GLY A 291 -4.74 -22.54 8.13
CA GLY A 291 -3.62 -21.60 8.26
C GLY A 291 -2.28 -22.22 8.63
N VAL A 292 -2.26 -23.32 9.39
CA VAL A 292 -0.99 -23.98 9.80
C VAL A 292 -0.21 -24.53 8.59
N TRP A 293 -0.90 -24.93 7.53
CA TRP A 293 -0.28 -25.47 6.31
C TRP A 293 0.22 -24.32 5.44
N ALA A 294 -0.54 -23.23 5.34
CA ALA A 294 -0.11 -22.00 4.67
C ALA A 294 1.17 -21.42 5.29
N VAL A 295 1.20 -21.26 6.61
CA VAL A 295 2.38 -20.77 7.35
C VAL A 295 3.61 -21.67 7.10
N ARG A 296 3.42 -22.99 7.08
CA ARG A 296 4.52 -23.94 6.87
C ARG A 296 4.99 -24.05 5.42
N ALA A 297 4.15 -23.64 4.46
CA ALA A 297 4.50 -23.62 3.04
C ALA A 297 5.48 -22.49 2.69
N GLY A 298 5.51 -21.40 3.46
CA GLY A 298 6.35 -20.23 3.15
C GLY A 298 7.85 -20.52 3.07
N ALA A 299 8.37 -21.35 3.97
CA ALA A 299 9.79 -21.71 3.96
C ALA A 299 10.22 -22.56 2.75
N PRO A 300 9.53 -23.66 2.42
CA PRO A 300 9.72 -24.39 1.16
C PRO A 300 9.51 -23.53 -0.08
N LEU A 301 8.48 -22.68 -0.10
CA LEU A 301 8.17 -21.80 -1.21
C LEU A 301 9.33 -20.83 -1.49
N ALA A 302 9.86 -20.18 -0.45
CA ALA A 302 10.99 -19.26 -0.58
C ALA A 302 12.24 -19.95 -1.15
N GLU A 303 12.54 -21.17 -0.72
CA GLU A 303 13.66 -21.95 -1.25
C GLU A 303 13.45 -22.33 -2.72
N ASN A 304 12.23 -22.76 -3.08
CA ASN A 304 11.93 -23.15 -4.46
C ASN A 304 11.85 -21.96 -5.41
N LEU A 305 11.39 -20.79 -4.97
CA LEU A 305 11.45 -19.55 -5.75
C LEU A 305 12.91 -19.14 -6.06
N ARG A 306 13.82 -19.26 -5.09
CA ARG A 306 15.26 -19.03 -5.33
C ARG A 306 15.87 -20.02 -6.30
N ARG A 307 15.50 -21.30 -6.16
CA ARG A 307 15.96 -22.36 -7.05
C ARG A 307 15.48 -22.11 -8.46
N ALA A 308 14.19 -21.81 -8.62
CA ALA A 308 13.58 -21.48 -9.90
C ALA A 308 14.27 -20.28 -10.56
N ALA A 309 14.50 -19.19 -9.82
CA ALA A 309 15.22 -18.01 -10.32
C ALA A 309 16.64 -18.33 -10.81
N LYS A 310 17.30 -19.31 -10.18
CA LYS A 310 18.65 -19.77 -10.55
C LYS A 310 18.67 -20.94 -11.55
N GLY A 311 17.51 -21.34 -12.09
CA GLY A 311 17.41 -22.51 -12.97
C GLY A 311 17.79 -23.85 -12.30
N GLN A 312 17.74 -23.91 -10.97
CA GLN A 312 18.11 -25.10 -10.19
C GLN A 312 16.92 -26.04 -10.00
N ALA A 313 17.22 -27.33 -9.80
CA ALA A 313 16.20 -28.33 -9.47
C ALA A 313 15.44 -27.96 -8.18
N LEU A 314 14.10 -27.99 -8.27
CA LEU A 314 13.20 -27.71 -7.15
C LEU A 314 13.26 -28.83 -6.11
N LYS A 315 12.97 -28.48 -4.85
CA LYS A 315 12.93 -29.43 -3.75
C LYS A 315 11.47 -29.79 -3.41
N PRO A 316 11.10 -31.08 -3.42
CA PRO A 316 9.79 -31.49 -2.97
C PRO A 316 9.65 -31.21 -1.47
N TRP A 317 8.47 -30.75 -1.07
CA TRP A 317 8.08 -30.58 0.32
C TRP A 317 6.92 -31.51 0.64
N LYS A 318 7.02 -32.17 1.80
CA LYS A 318 5.92 -32.98 2.33
C LYS A 318 5.35 -32.31 3.57
N PRO A 319 4.12 -31.77 3.48
CA PRO A 319 3.42 -31.26 4.65
C PRO A 319 3.22 -32.35 5.70
N GLN A 320 3.17 -31.94 6.97
CA GLN A 320 2.86 -32.87 8.05
C GLN A 320 1.46 -33.47 7.88
N ARG A 321 1.30 -34.76 8.20
CA ARG A 321 0.01 -35.45 8.14
C ARG A 321 -1.02 -34.89 9.11
N ASP A 322 -0.57 -34.49 10.30
CA ASP A 322 -1.42 -33.89 11.32
C ASP A 322 -0.73 -32.68 11.98
N ALA A 323 -1.52 -31.67 12.30
CA ALA A 323 -1.10 -30.41 12.87
C ALA A 323 -1.67 -30.26 14.29
N LEU A 324 -0.90 -29.61 15.16
CA LEU A 324 -1.46 -29.15 16.43
C LEU A 324 -2.49 -28.05 16.13
N ALA A 325 -3.76 -28.33 16.39
CA ALA A 325 -4.82 -27.34 16.34
C ALA A 325 -5.09 -26.82 17.77
N ILE A 326 -5.23 -25.51 17.92
CA ILE A 326 -5.55 -24.85 19.19
C ILE A 326 -6.67 -23.84 18.94
N LEU A 327 -7.76 -23.96 19.71
CA LEU A 327 -8.99 -23.19 19.55
C LEU A 327 -9.33 -22.49 20.87
N GLY A 328 -9.45 -21.16 20.85
CA GLY A 328 -9.87 -20.37 22.00
C GLY A 328 -11.37 -20.54 22.29
N LEU A 329 -11.71 -20.82 23.55
CA LEU A 329 -13.09 -20.97 24.02
C LEU A 329 -13.65 -19.69 24.67
N GLY A 330 -12.86 -18.61 24.69
CA GLY A 330 -13.15 -17.41 25.49
C GLY A 330 -12.78 -17.57 26.97
N HIS A 331 -12.85 -16.47 27.72
CA HIS A 331 -12.52 -16.39 29.15
C HIS A 331 -11.11 -16.93 29.50
N GLY A 332 -10.15 -16.76 28.58
CA GLY A 332 -8.77 -17.25 28.73
C GLY A 332 -8.64 -18.78 28.76
N ARG A 333 -9.59 -19.52 28.18
CA ARG A 333 -9.54 -20.99 28.03
C ARG A 333 -9.38 -21.37 26.56
N ALA A 334 -8.75 -22.51 26.30
CA ALA A 334 -8.63 -23.09 24.95
C ALA A 334 -8.71 -24.63 25.00
N VAL A 335 -9.02 -25.24 23.86
CA VAL A 335 -8.77 -26.66 23.58
C VAL A 335 -7.62 -26.80 22.60
N ALA A 336 -6.85 -27.88 22.70
CA ALA A 336 -5.85 -28.24 21.70
C ALA A 336 -5.92 -29.74 21.39
N TRP A 337 -5.62 -30.12 20.15
CA TRP A 337 -5.53 -31.53 19.78
C TRP A 337 -4.49 -31.80 18.69
N ARG A 338 -3.95 -33.03 18.74
CA ARG A 338 -3.06 -33.61 17.73
C ARG A 338 -3.03 -35.13 17.90
N ASN A 339 -2.97 -35.86 16.80
CA ASN A 339 -2.86 -37.32 16.71
C ASN A 339 -3.93 -38.05 17.56
N GLY A 340 -5.17 -37.54 17.58
CA GLY A 340 -6.26 -38.12 18.37
C GLY A 340 -6.26 -37.77 19.87
N ILE A 341 -5.23 -37.08 20.37
CA ILE A 341 -5.13 -36.66 21.78
C ILE A 341 -5.64 -35.23 21.92
N GLY A 342 -6.51 -34.98 22.89
CA GLY A 342 -7.09 -33.67 23.17
C GLY A 342 -6.84 -33.21 24.60
N VAL A 343 -6.50 -31.93 24.77
CA VAL A 343 -6.30 -31.27 26.07
C VAL A 343 -7.03 -29.93 26.11
N HIS A 344 -7.36 -29.43 27.30
CA HIS A 344 -8.03 -28.14 27.45
C HIS A 344 -7.62 -27.41 28.73
N GLY A 345 -7.82 -26.09 28.77
CA GLY A 345 -7.64 -25.27 29.97
C GLY A 345 -6.93 -23.94 29.72
N ARG A 346 -6.69 -23.19 30.81
CA ARG A 346 -6.04 -21.87 30.76
C ARG A 346 -4.56 -21.94 30.33
N ALA A 347 -3.88 -23.04 30.68
CA ALA A 347 -2.49 -23.26 30.24
C ALA A 347 -2.40 -23.41 28.70
N ILE A 348 -3.40 -24.02 28.07
CA ILE A 348 -3.47 -24.17 26.61
C ILE A 348 -3.70 -22.81 25.93
N TRP A 349 -4.52 -21.95 26.53
CA TRP A 349 -4.68 -20.57 26.05
C TRP A 349 -3.37 -19.78 26.10
N ARG A 350 -2.64 -19.84 27.24
CA ARG A 350 -1.32 -19.20 27.37
C ARG A 350 -0.31 -19.73 26.35
N LEU A 351 -0.40 -21.02 25.99
CA LEU A 351 0.44 -21.60 24.95
C LEU A 351 0.08 -21.05 23.57
N LYS A 352 -1.21 -20.98 23.22
CA LYS A 352 -1.69 -20.36 21.97
C LYS A 352 -1.20 -18.92 21.84
N ASP A 353 -1.47 -18.10 22.85
CA ASP A 353 -1.07 -16.69 22.88
C ASP A 353 0.44 -16.53 22.70
N ARG A 354 1.24 -17.36 23.38
CA ARG A 354 2.70 -17.37 23.21
C ARG A 354 3.15 -17.75 21.79
N ILE A 355 2.52 -18.75 21.17
CA ILE A 355 2.83 -19.19 19.81
C ILE A 355 2.51 -18.08 18.81
N ASP A 356 1.32 -17.50 18.92
CA ASP A 356 0.81 -16.48 18.01
C ASP A 356 1.62 -15.18 18.12
N ARG A 357 1.85 -14.68 19.35
CA ARG A 357 2.70 -13.49 19.59
C ARG A 357 4.16 -13.72 19.20
N ARG A 358 4.68 -14.95 19.34
CA ARG A 358 6.02 -15.29 18.85
C ARG A 358 6.06 -15.24 17.32
N TRP A 359 5.01 -15.73 16.65
CA TRP A 359 4.93 -15.68 15.19
C TRP A 359 4.86 -14.25 14.69
N MET A 360 3.98 -13.41 15.26
CA MET A 360 3.87 -11.99 14.90
C MET A 360 5.18 -11.21 15.08
N ARG A 361 5.89 -11.43 16.20
CA ARG A 361 7.19 -10.78 16.45
C ARG A 361 8.25 -11.07 15.39
N MET A 362 8.16 -12.19 14.67
CA MET A 362 9.09 -12.49 13.58
C MET A 362 8.95 -11.52 12.40
N TYR A 363 7.83 -10.80 12.30
CA TYR A 363 7.51 -9.90 11.19
C TYR A 363 7.46 -8.42 11.60
N THR A 364 7.42 -8.12 12.91
CA THR A 364 7.46 -6.74 13.45
C THR A 364 8.85 -6.29 13.89
N ASP A 365 9.71 -7.20 14.36
CA ASP A 365 10.98 -6.85 15.02
C ASP A 365 12.19 -7.34 14.21
N MET A 366 12.41 -6.77 13.01
CA MET A 366 13.55 -7.13 12.15
C MET A 366 14.40 -5.90 11.82
N ARG A 367 15.73 -6.08 11.82
CA ARG A 367 16.71 -5.03 11.52
C ARG A 367 17.35 -5.27 10.16
N MET A 368 17.52 -4.21 9.38
CA MET A 368 18.13 -4.23 8.06
C MET A 368 19.63 -4.50 8.14
N PRO A 369 20.18 -5.48 7.40
CA PRO A 369 21.61 -5.52 7.08
C PRO A 369 21.96 -4.50 5.98
N VAL A 370 23.22 -4.05 5.96
CA VAL A 370 23.82 -3.18 4.93
C VAL A 370 24.97 -3.95 4.27
N ASP A 371 25.10 -3.87 2.94
CA ASP A 371 26.18 -4.53 2.18
C ASP A 371 26.73 -3.58 1.09
N PRO A 372 28.08 -3.41 0.94
CA PRO A 372 28.71 -2.57 -0.06
C PRO A 372 29.34 -3.41 -1.19
N ASP A 373 28.96 -3.12 -2.45
CA ASP A 373 29.86 -3.00 -3.63
C ASP A 373 29.12 -3.28 -4.96
N ALA A 374 29.41 -2.45 -5.97
CA ALA A 374 28.84 -2.56 -7.31
C ALA A 374 29.92 -2.42 -8.41
N PRO A 375 29.91 -3.26 -9.46
CA PRO A 375 30.86 -3.15 -10.57
C PRO A 375 30.49 -2.07 -11.60
N MET A 376 31.50 -1.56 -12.30
CA MET A 376 31.43 -0.42 -13.23
C MET A 376 31.02 -0.86 -14.66
N ARG A 377 30.17 -0.06 -15.33
CA ARG A 377 29.84 -0.13 -16.78
C ARG A 377 30.04 1.25 -17.45
N CYS A 378 30.10 1.28 -18.78
CA CYS A 378 30.40 2.47 -19.58
C CYS A 378 29.47 3.67 -19.29
N GLY A 379 30.06 4.88 -19.19
CA GLY A 379 29.33 6.15 -19.07
C GLY A 379 29.25 6.94 -20.38
N GLY A 380 28.52 8.06 -20.36
CA GLY A 380 28.35 8.98 -21.51
C GLY A 380 27.21 8.59 -22.45
N CYS A 381 27.24 9.05 -23.71
CA CYS A 381 26.19 8.75 -24.72
C CYS A 381 26.02 7.25 -25.00
N GLY A 382 27.03 6.42 -24.69
CA GLY A 382 26.96 4.96 -24.78
C GLY A 382 26.11 4.28 -23.71
N ALA A 383 25.57 5.04 -22.74
CA ALA A 383 24.63 4.55 -21.74
C ALA A 383 23.15 4.76 -22.13
N LYS A 384 22.82 5.19 -23.37
CA LYS A 384 21.41 5.37 -23.78
C LYS A 384 20.68 4.03 -23.77
N VAL A 385 19.42 4.00 -23.30
CA VAL A 385 18.55 2.82 -23.45
C VAL A 385 18.46 2.46 -24.94
N GLY A 386 18.55 1.17 -25.27
CA GLY A 386 18.51 0.71 -26.66
C GLY A 386 17.28 1.25 -27.42
N ALA A 387 17.47 1.64 -28.69
CA ALA A 387 16.46 2.33 -29.49
C ALA A 387 15.13 1.55 -29.61
N GLU A 388 15.20 0.22 -29.72
CA GLU A 388 14.01 -0.65 -29.77
C GLU A 388 13.20 -0.62 -28.47
N VAL A 389 13.89 -0.64 -27.32
CA VAL A 389 13.28 -0.58 -25.98
C VAL A 389 12.58 0.77 -25.78
N LEU A 390 13.25 1.86 -26.16
CA LEU A 390 12.67 3.21 -26.08
C LEU A 390 11.46 3.36 -27.02
N ALA A 391 11.57 2.94 -28.27
CA ALA A 391 10.48 3.02 -29.24
C ALA A 391 9.25 2.23 -28.78
N ALA A 392 9.45 1.02 -28.25
CA ALA A 392 8.38 0.20 -27.70
C ALA A 392 7.71 0.83 -26.47
N ALA A 393 8.48 1.52 -25.61
CA ALA A 393 7.92 2.21 -24.44
C ALA A 393 7.06 3.40 -24.88
N LEU A 394 7.57 4.23 -25.79
CA LEU A 394 6.87 5.40 -26.33
C LEU A 394 5.60 5.03 -27.12
N ALA A 395 5.58 3.87 -27.80
CA ALA A 395 4.43 3.41 -28.56
C ALA A 395 3.19 3.14 -27.69
N THR A 396 3.38 2.84 -26.40
CA THR A 396 2.29 2.56 -25.45
C THR A 396 1.68 3.81 -24.82
N LEU A 397 2.31 4.99 -25.00
CA LEU A 397 1.86 6.22 -24.37
C LEU A 397 0.72 6.86 -25.16
N PRO A 398 -0.44 7.14 -24.53
CA PRO A 398 -1.49 7.89 -25.18
C PRO A 398 -1.02 9.33 -25.42
N ARG A 399 -1.18 9.81 -26.66
CA ARG A 399 -0.67 11.13 -27.09
C ARG A 399 -1.65 12.24 -26.72
N THR A 400 -1.10 13.36 -26.29
CA THR A 400 -1.83 14.64 -26.23
C THR A 400 -1.44 15.45 -27.45
N GLU A 401 -2.42 15.75 -28.30
CA GLU A 401 -2.18 16.66 -29.41
C GLU A 401 -2.10 18.09 -28.88
N THR A 402 -0.97 18.74 -29.15
CA THR A 402 -0.82 20.18 -28.96
C THR A 402 -0.72 20.83 -30.34
N PRO A 403 -1.68 21.70 -30.73
CA PRO A 403 -1.70 22.29 -32.07
C PRO A 403 -0.49 23.18 -32.39
N ASP A 404 0.30 23.54 -31.37
CA ASP A 404 1.49 24.38 -31.46
C ASP A 404 2.81 23.59 -31.54
N LEU A 405 2.77 22.25 -31.51
CA LEU A 405 3.93 21.39 -31.69
C LEU A 405 4.23 21.23 -33.18
N LEU A 406 5.36 21.80 -33.62
CA LEU A 406 5.81 21.73 -35.02
C LEU A 406 6.58 20.44 -35.29
N THR A 407 7.36 19.97 -34.32
CA THR A 407 8.10 18.70 -34.36
C THR A 407 8.40 18.22 -32.93
N GLY A 408 8.33 16.91 -32.68
CA GLY A 408 8.63 16.29 -31.38
C GLY A 408 8.98 14.80 -31.51
N LEU A 409 9.13 14.12 -30.36
CA LEU A 409 9.54 12.71 -30.19
C LEU A 409 11.05 12.43 -30.24
N ASP A 410 11.89 13.46 -30.19
CA ASP A 410 13.35 13.33 -30.10
C ASP A 410 13.87 13.94 -28.77
N ASP A 411 15.19 14.04 -28.60
CA ASP A 411 15.84 14.70 -27.47
C ASP A 411 15.56 16.24 -27.44
N ALA A 412 14.82 16.78 -28.42
CA ALA A 412 14.35 18.16 -28.50
C ALA A 412 12.95 18.27 -29.13
N ALA A 413 12.22 19.36 -28.82
CA ALA A 413 10.91 19.68 -29.39
C ALA A 413 10.84 21.11 -29.91
N LEU A 414 10.18 21.32 -31.05
CA LEU A 414 9.98 22.63 -31.66
C LEU A 414 8.55 23.12 -31.41
N LEU A 415 8.42 24.24 -30.70
CA LEU A 415 7.15 24.79 -30.24
C LEU A 415 6.96 26.22 -30.79
N LYS A 416 5.72 26.58 -31.13
CA LYS A 416 5.34 27.96 -31.45
C LYS A 416 4.63 28.59 -30.24
N PRO A 417 5.29 29.49 -29.48
CA PRO A 417 4.66 30.11 -28.32
C PRO A 417 3.44 30.95 -28.72
N PRO A 418 2.33 30.89 -27.96
CA PRO A 418 1.19 31.78 -28.17
C PRO A 418 1.59 33.25 -27.99
N LEU A 419 1.05 34.13 -28.85
CA LEU A 419 1.34 35.56 -28.80
C LEU A 419 0.94 36.17 -27.45
N GLY A 420 1.84 36.95 -26.85
CA GLY A 420 1.57 37.69 -25.60
C GLY A 420 1.74 36.87 -24.31
N LYS A 421 2.12 35.59 -24.39
CA LYS A 421 2.49 34.76 -23.24
C LYS A 421 3.99 34.86 -22.94
N LEU A 422 4.36 34.77 -21.67
CA LEU A 422 5.73 34.51 -21.24
C LEU A 422 5.92 33.01 -21.04
N LEU A 423 7.12 32.53 -21.34
CA LEU A 423 7.52 31.15 -21.07
C LEU A 423 8.14 31.04 -19.68
N VAL A 424 7.72 30.05 -18.92
CA VAL A 424 8.37 29.63 -17.67
C VAL A 424 9.00 28.28 -17.94
N GLN A 425 10.28 28.12 -17.61
CA GLN A 425 10.99 26.86 -17.75
C GLN A 425 11.48 26.40 -16.37
N SER A 426 11.19 25.14 -16.06
CA SER A 426 11.65 24.46 -14.85
C SER A 426 12.29 23.12 -15.24
N VAL A 427 13.15 22.61 -14.36
CA VAL A 427 13.72 21.29 -14.47
C VAL A 427 13.87 20.67 -13.09
N ASP A 428 13.30 19.48 -12.93
CA ASP A 428 13.44 18.68 -11.72
C ASP A 428 13.80 17.25 -12.08
N HIS A 429 14.56 16.61 -11.18
CA HIS A 429 15.01 15.24 -11.38
C HIS A 429 15.21 14.52 -10.06
N PHE A 430 14.66 13.31 -9.95
CA PHE A 430 14.76 12.46 -8.78
C PHE A 430 15.43 11.14 -9.08
N ARG A 431 16.23 10.69 -8.11
CA ARG A 431 16.51 9.25 -7.95
C ARG A 431 15.30 8.58 -7.30
N THR A 432 15.07 7.31 -7.61
CA THR A 432 13.91 6.59 -7.09
C THR A 432 13.91 6.55 -5.56
N PHE A 433 12.80 6.98 -4.96
CA PHE A 433 12.56 6.95 -3.51
C PHE A 433 11.36 6.05 -3.15
N LEU A 434 10.70 5.50 -4.18
CA LEU A 434 9.67 4.46 -4.09
C LEU A 434 10.03 3.36 -5.09
N ASP A 435 9.69 2.12 -4.75
CA ASP A 435 10.05 0.97 -5.58
C ASP A 435 9.03 0.69 -6.71
N ASP A 436 7.87 1.36 -6.70
CA ASP A 436 6.85 1.28 -7.76
C ASP A 436 7.08 2.33 -8.85
N PRO A 437 7.54 1.95 -10.06
CA PRO A 437 7.88 2.90 -11.13
C PRO A 437 6.69 3.73 -11.62
N PHE A 438 5.48 3.17 -11.62
CA PHE A 438 4.29 3.89 -12.10
C PHE A 438 3.91 5.04 -11.16
N VAL A 439 3.86 4.76 -9.86
CA VAL A 439 3.57 5.77 -8.83
C VAL A 439 4.72 6.78 -8.73
N PHE A 440 5.97 6.33 -8.85
CA PHE A 440 7.13 7.21 -8.92
C PHE A 440 7.04 8.18 -10.11
N GLY A 441 6.62 7.69 -11.28
CA GLY A 441 6.31 8.51 -12.45
C GLY A 441 5.27 9.61 -12.17
N GLN A 442 4.16 9.24 -11.55
CA GLN A 442 3.09 10.20 -11.16
C GLN A 442 3.62 11.29 -10.23
N ILE A 443 4.33 10.91 -9.16
CA ILE A 443 4.85 11.88 -8.18
C ILE A 443 5.90 12.80 -8.82
N THR A 444 6.79 12.26 -9.66
CA THR A 444 7.84 13.05 -10.31
C THR A 444 7.23 14.09 -11.26
N ALA A 445 6.21 13.71 -12.02
CA ALA A 445 5.47 14.65 -12.87
C ALA A 445 4.73 15.70 -12.03
N ALA A 446 4.04 15.30 -10.95
CA ALA A 446 3.33 16.24 -10.07
C ALA A 446 4.28 17.28 -9.46
N HIS A 447 5.47 16.84 -9.05
CA HIS A 447 6.52 17.71 -8.53
C HIS A 447 7.04 18.69 -9.59
N ALA A 448 7.44 18.19 -10.76
CA ALA A 448 8.03 19.02 -11.81
C ALA A 448 7.05 20.09 -12.37
N LEU A 449 5.73 19.89 -12.21
CA LEU A 449 4.73 20.90 -12.55
C LEU A 449 4.62 22.02 -11.50
N SER A 450 5.12 21.81 -10.29
CA SER A 450 4.92 22.68 -9.13
C SER A 450 5.52 24.07 -9.32
N ASP A 451 6.75 24.16 -9.85
CA ASP A 451 7.40 25.44 -10.18
C ASP A 451 6.56 26.30 -11.13
N ILE A 452 5.91 25.68 -12.12
CA ILE A 452 5.06 26.40 -13.08
C ILE A 452 3.88 27.03 -12.35
N TYR A 453 3.26 26.29 -11.43
CA TYR A 453 2.17 26.79 -10.60
C TYR A 453 2.63 27.87 -9.61
N ALA A 454 3.80 27.71 -9.01
CA ALA A 454 4.40 28.69 -8.09
C ALA A 454 4.73 30.04 -8.77
N MET A 455 4.90 30.04 -10.09
CA MET A 455 5.06 31.25 -10.91
C MET A 455 3.73 31.83 -11.44
N GLY A 456 2.59 31.22 -11.08
CA GLY A 456 1.25 31.60 -11.55
C GLY A 456 0.97 31.17 -13.00
N GLY A 457 1.78 30.26 -13.54
CA GLY A 457 1.69 29.75 -14.90
C GLY A 457 0.77 28.53 -15.05
N THR A 458 0.54 28.15 -16.29
CA THR A 458 -0.14 26.91 -16.67
C THR A 458 0.85 26.01 -17.40
N PRO A 459 1.03 24.74 -16.99
CA PRO A 459 1.88 23.79 -17.71
C PRO A 459 1.46 23.63 -19.17
N TRP A 460 2.43 23.41 -20.05
CA TRP A 460 2.18 23.32 -21.49
C TRP A 460 2.87 22.11 -22.13
N THR A 461 4.18 21.96 -21.94
CA THR A 461 4.94 20.83 -22.48
C THR A 461 6.00 20.34 -21.51
N ALA A 462 6.35 19.05 -21.60
CA ALA A 462 7.42 18.45 -20.83
C ALA A 462 8.35 17.59 -21.71
N LEU A 463 9.63 17.56 -21.35
CA LEU A 463 10.63 16.61 -21.85
C LEU A 463 11.08 15.71 -20.70
N ALA A 464 11.02 14.40 -20.88
CA ALA A 464 11.47 13.43 -19.87
C ALA A 464 13.00 13.28 -19.84
N ILE A 465 13.57 13.07 -18.66
CA ILE A 465 14.95 12.62 -18.46
C ILE A 465 14.86 11.38 -17.57
N ALA A 466 15.11 10.20 -18.13
CA ALA A 466 14.90 8.92 -17.44
C ALA A 466 16.19 8.11 -17.34
N SER A 467 16.40 7.48 -16.20
CA SER A 467 17.41 6.44 -16.00
C SER A 467 16.71 5.13 -15.64
N VAL A 468 17.08 4.05 -16.33
CA VAL A 468 16.47 2.73 -16.20
C VAL A 468 17.49 1.76 -15.62
N PRO A 469 17.16 0.97 -14.57
CA PRO A 469 18.03 -0.06 -14.03
C PRO A 469 18.50 -1.07 -15.09
N TYR A 470 19.72 -1.57 -14.94
CA TYR A 470 20.24 -2.63 -15.81
C TYR A 470 19.35 -3.88 -15.78
N GLY A 471 19.05 -4.40 -16.96
CA GLY A 471 18.27 -5.63 -17.15
C GLY A 471 18.30 -6.06 -18.61
N ASP A 472 17.57 -7.12 -18.95
CA ASP A 472 17.29 -7.41 -20.35
C ASP A 472 16.35 -6.35 -20.97
N GLY A 473 16.30 -6.27 -22.30
CA GLY A 473 15.51 -5.25 -23.00
C GLY A 473 14.02 -5.25 -22.65
N ARG A 474 13.43 -6.40 -22.33
CA ARG A 474 12.02 -6.51 -21.92
C ARG A 474 11.81 -5.89 -20.54
N LYS A 475 12.72 -6.13 -19.59
CA LYS A 475 12.62 -5.57 -18.24
C LYS A 475 12.83 -4.06 -18.22
N MET A 476 13.79 -3.60 -19.00
CA MET A 476 14.04 -2.17 -19.18
C MET A 476 12.84 -1.48 -19.84
N HIS A 477 12.25 -2.11 -20.86
CA HIS A 477 11.02 -1.64 -21.51
C HIS A 477 9.88 -1.51 -20.52
N ALA A 478 9.61 -2.54 -19.72
CA ALA A 478 8.55 -2.54 -18.73
C ALA A 478 8.74 -1.43 -17.68
N GLU A 479 9.97 -1.24 -17.19
CA GLU A 479 10.30 -0.22 -16.22
C GLU A 479 10.07 1.19 -16.76
N LEU A 480 10.65 1.50 -17.93
CA LEU A 480 10.52 2.79 -18.58
C LEU A 480 9.07 3.10 -18.93
N SER A 481 8.35 2.10 -19.46
CA SER A 481 6.93 2.22 -19.81
C SER A 481 6.09 2.56 -18.58
N ALA A 482 6.30 1.86 -17.46
CA ALA A 482 5.56 2.14 -16.22
C ALA A 482 5.81 3.57 -15.71
N MET A 483 7.08 4.00 -15.66
CA MET A 483 7.44 5.36 -15.25
C MET A 483 6.78 6.43 -16.14
N LEU A 484 6.91 6.29 -17.46
CA LEU A 484 6.37 7.27 -18.40
C LEU A 484 4.85 7.26 -18.44
N GLN A 485 4.19 6.11 -18.31
CA GLN A 485 2.73 6.02 -18.29
C GLN A 485 2.16 6.69 -17.05
N GLY A 486 2.75 6.45 -15.87
CA GLY A 486 2.36 7.14 -14.64
C GLY A 486 2.57 8.65 -14.72
N ALA A 487 3.73 9.08 -15.24
CA ALA A 487 3.98 10.50 -15.44
C ALA A 487 3.00 11.15 -16.43
N ASN A 488 2.73 10.48 -17.55
CA ASN A 488 1.84 10.97 -18.60
C ASN A 488 0.40 11.12 -18.08
N GLU A 489 -0.08 10.25 -17.17
CA GLU A 489 -1.39 10.42 -16.54
C GLU A 489 -1.51 11.79 -15.84
N ILE A 490 -0.51 12.18 -15.06
CA ILE A 490 -0.48 13.46 -14.35
C ILE A 490 -0.29 14.63 -15.31
N LEU A 491 0.64 14.51 -16.26
CA LEU A 491 0.90 15.57 -17.25
C LEU A 491 -0.36 15.86 -18.08
N ARG A 492 -1.05 14.82 -18.56
CA ARG A 492 -2.30 14.97 -19.32
C ARG A 492 -3.42 15.59 -18.49
N GLY A 493 -3.55 15.18 -17.23
CA GLY A 493 -4.51 15.79 -16.30
C GLY A 493 -4.26 17.30 -16.10
N ALA A 494 -3.01 17.74 -16.21
CA ALA A 494 -2.62 19.15 -16.14
C ALA A 494 -2.65 19.88 -17.50
N GLY A 495 -3.08 19.23 -18.59
CA GLY A 495 -3.02 19.80 -19.94
C GLY A 495 -1.60 19.95 -20.50
N CYS A 496 -0.61 19.29 -19.90
CA CYS A 496 0.79 19.31 -20.30
C CYS A 496 1.10 18.13 -21.24
N ALA A 497 1.68 18.40 -22.41
CA ALA A 497 2.06 17.36 -23.35
C ALA A 497 3.50 16.88 -23.11
N LEU A 498 3.70 15.57 -22.96
CA LEU A 498 5.03 14.97 -23.02
C LEU A 498 5.48 14.89 -24.49
N VAL A 499 6.43 15.75 -24.88
CA VAL A 499 6.78 15.98 -26.29
C VAL A 499 8.10 15.33 -26.72
N GLY A 500 8.82 14.70 -25.80
CA GLY A 500 10.11 14.07 -26.06
C GLY A 500 10.86 13.77 -24.76
N GLY A 501 12.16 13.51 -24.87
CA GLY A 501 13.01 13.26 -23.73
C GLY A 501 14.23 12.41 -24.03
N HIS A 502 15.02 12.15 -22.99
CA HIS A 502 16.23 11.34 -23.03
C HIS A 502 16.14 10.18 -22.02
N SER A 503 16.68 9.01 -22.38
CA SER A 503 16.69 7.84 -21.50
C SER A 503 18.05 7.15 -21.48
N ALA A 504 18.56 6.82 -20.31
CA ALA A 504 19.82 6.10 -20.12
C ALA A 504 19.65 4.84 -19.24
N GLU A 505 20.53 3.87 -19.38
CA GLU A 505 20.74 2.79 -18.43
C GLU A 505 21.57 3.29 -17.25
N ALA A 506 21.22 2.87 -16.04
CA ALA A 506 21.96 3.22 -14.83
C ALA A 506 21.82 2.10 -13.77
N PRO A 507 22.63 2.13 -12.70
CA PRO A 507 22.42 1.23 -11.56
C PRO A 507 21.09 1.50 -10.82
N GLU A 508 20.62 2.75 -10.85
CA GLU A 508 19.42 3.20 -10.15
C GLU A 508 18.41 3.79 -11.14
N ALA A 509 17.12 3.55 -10.87
CA ALA A 509 16.06 4.24 -11.58
C ALA A 509 16.06 5.72 -11.19
N ALA A 510 15.87 6.59 -12.18
CA ALA A 510 15.70 8.02 -11.97
C ALA A 510 14.73 8.57 -13.02
N LEU A 511 14.02 9.63 -12.67
CA LEU A 511 13.12 10.31 -13.58
C LEU A 511 13.11 11.80 -13.25
N GLY A 512 13.03 12.61 -14.29
CA GLY A 512 12.89 14.04 -14.21
C GLY A 512 12.20 14.59 -15.44
N PHE A 513 11.80 15.85 -15.34
CA PHE A 513 11.16 16.55 -16.44
C PHE A 513 11.73 17.96 -16.56
N SER A 514 12.03 18.38 -17.79
CA SER A 514 12.06 19.80 -18.12
C SER A 514 10.64 20.21 -18.52
N VAL A 515 10.05 21.13 -17.78
CA VAL A 515 8.68 21.58 -17.99
C VAL A 515 8.70 23.01 -18.51
N THR A 516 7.94 23.25 -19.58
CA THR A 516 7.63 24.58 -20.09
C THR A 516 6.18 24.91 -19.75
N GLY A 517 5.97 26.05 -19.11
CA GLY A 517 4.67 26.63 -18.81
C GLY A 517 4.48 27.98 -19.47
N LEU A 518 3.22 28.43 -19.48
CA LEU A 518 2.78 29.70 -20.03
C LEU A 518 2.23 30.59 -18.91
N VAL A 519 2.64 31.86 -18.87
CA VAL A 519 2.10 32.83 -17.92
C VAL A 519 1.73 34.14 -18.60
N ASP A 520 0.62 34.75 -18.17
CA ASP A 520 0.26 36.11 -18.57
C ASP A 520 1.19 37.09 -17.85
N SER A 521 1.75 38.09 -18.55
CA SER A 521 2.69 39.06 -17.97
C SER A 521 2.15 39.79 -16.73
N GLY A 522 0.83 39.97 -16.63
CA GLY A 522 0.15 40.57 -15.48
C GLY A 522 -0.24 39.62 -14.35
N LYS A 523 0.02 38.30 -14.48
CA LYS A 523 -0.36 37.27 -13.50
C LYS A 523 0.85 36.51 -12.94
N ILE A 524 2.05 37.06 -13.10
CA ILE A 524 3.28 36.44 -12.59
C ILE A 524 3.24 36.47 -11.06
N LEU A 525 3.32 35.28 -10.45
CA LEU A 525 3.54 35.14 -9.03
C LEU A 525 5.05 35.20 -8.75
N ARG A 526 5.43 35.97 -7.73
CA ARG A 526 6.83 36.15 -7.32
C ARG A 526 6.98 35.77 -5.85
N LYS A 527 8.22 35.46 -5.43
CA LYS A 527 8.55 35.27 -4.01
C LYS A 527 8.52 36.57 -3.20
N ALA A 528 8.64 37.73 -3.86
CA ALA A 528 8.63 39.05 -3.24
C ALA A 528 7.23 39.70 -3.27
N GLY A 529 6.95 40.56 -2.29
CA GLY A 529 5.76 41.41 -2.25
C GLY A 529 4.93 41.30 -0.97
N LEU A 530 5.38 40.49 0.00
CA LEU A 530 4.76 40.40 1.32
C LEU A 530 4.83 41.74 2.06
N GLN A 531 3.82 42.03 2.86
CA GLN A 531 3.68 43.21 3.68
C GLN A 531 3.29 42.80 5.12
N PRO A 532 3.69 43.58 6.14
CA PRO A 532 3.21 43.35 7.50
C PRO A 532 1.68 43.28 7.56
N GLY A 533 1.16 42.30 8.30
CA GLY A 533 -0.27 41.99 8.41
C GLY A 533 -0.81 41.00 7.37
N ASP A 534 0.00 40.60 6.38
CA ASP A 534 -0.37 39.53 5.47
C ASP A 534 -0.41 38.18 6.20
N ARG A 535 -1.32 37.30 5.77
CA ARG A 535 -1.46 35.93 6.27
C ARG A 535 -0.81 34.96 5.30
N LEU A 536 -0.16 33.94 5.87
CA LEU A 536 0.51 32.88 5.13
C LEU A 536 -0.39 31.64 5.08
N ILE A 537 -0.77 31.20 3.88
CA ILE A 537 -1.55 29.98 3.63
C ILE A 537 -0.62 28.90 3.11
N LEU A 538 -0.65 27.74 3.77
CA LEU A 538 -0.06 26.50 3.29
C LEU A 538 -1.17 25.61 2.72
N THR A 539 -0.98 25.08 1.52
CA THR A 539 -2.05 24.39 0.76
C THR A 539 -2.03 22.86 0.85
N LYS A 540 -0.96 22.28 1.43
CA LYS A 540 -0.85 20.85 1.72
C LYS A 540 -0.20 20.60 3.09
N PRO A 541 -0.50 19.48 3.76
CA PRO A 541 0.21 19.08 4.97
C PRO A 541 1.70 18.82 4.71
N LEU A 542 2.54 19.08 5.71
CA LEU A 542 3.97 18.78 5.69
C LEU A 542 4.28 17.38 6.23
N GLY A 543 5.44 16.85 5.88
CA GLY A 543 6.01 15.65 6.48
C GLY A 543 6.39 14.54 5.50
N THR A 544 6.38 14.81 4.18
CA THR A 544 6.70 13.76 3.19
C THR A 544 8.12 13.23 3.37
N GLY A 545 9.09 14.10 3.68
CA GLY A 545 10.49 13.71 3.85
C GLY A 545 10.69 12.85 5.09
N ILE A 546 10.03 13.19 6.20
CA ILE A 546 10.03 12.38 7.44
C ILE A 546 9.38 11.02 7.21
N VAL A 547 8.23 10.95 6.53
CA VAL A 547 7.54 9.69 6.25
C VAL A 547 8.38 8.81 5.32
N LEU A 548 8.98 9.37 4.28
CA LEU A 548 9.89 8.64 3.39
C LEU A 548 11.13 8.14 4.14
N ALA A 549 11.76 8.98 4.98
CA ALA A 549 12.88 8.55 5.83
C ALA A 549 12.46 7.42 6.79
N GLY A 550 11.25 7.49 7.35
CA GLY A 550 10.67 6.42 8.15
C GLY A 550 10.48 5.14 7.36
N HIS A 551 9.96 5.22 6.14
CA HIS A 551 9.73 4.08 5.25
C HIS A 551 11.04 3.39 4.86
N MET A 552 12.04 4.16 4.43
CA MET A 552 13.36 3.66 4.08
C MET A 552 14.07 2.98 5.26
N ARG A 553 13.71 3.34 6.50
CA ARG A 553 14.22 2.71 7.73
C ARG A 553 13.32 1.59 8.28
N GLY A 554 12.23 1.24 7.58
CA GLY A 554 11.27 0.22 8.01
C GLY A 554 10.41 0.62 9.23
N ASN A 555 10.30 1.92 9.53
CA ASN A 555 9.58 2.45 10.69
C ASN A 555 8.24 3.11 10.34
N ALA A 556 7.99 3.43 9.06
CA ALA A 556 6.72 3.99 8.62
C ALA A 556 5.68 2.89 8.39
N ARG A 557 4.49 3.12 8.93
CA ARG A 557 3.32 2.26 8.68
C ARG A 557 2.83 2.39 7.24
N ALA A 558 2.27 1.33 6.67
CA ALA A 558 1.73 1.38 5.31
C ALA A 558 0.68 2.48 5.14
N ALA A 559 -0.21 2.68 6.12
CA ALA A 559 -1.20 3.76 6.09
C ALA A 559 -0.57 5.17 6.04
N TRP A 560 0.56 5.37 6.73
CA TRP A 560 1.29 6.66 6.70
C TRP A 560 1.97 6.87 5.34
N LEU A 561 2.61 5.82 4.81
CA LEU A 561 3.23 5.86 3.48
C LEU A 561 2.19 6.14 2.40
N MET A 562 1.04 5.46 2.43
CA MET A 562 -0.05 5.69 1.46
C MET A 562 -0.56 7.13 1.51
N ALA A 563 -0.77 7.70 2.69
CA ALA A 563 -1.20 9.09 2.84
C ALA A 563 -0.17 10.07 2.27
N ALA A 564 1.13 9.81 2.49
CA ALA A 564 2.20 10.61 1.90
C ALA A 564 2.25 10.46 0.37
N VAL A 565 2.16 9.24 -0.16
CA VAL A 565 2.10 8.96 -1.60
C VAL A 565 0.94 9.71 -2.26
N GLU A 566 -0.26 9.68 -1.66
CA GLU A 566 -1.42 10.37 -2.21
C GLU A 566 -1.25 11.90 -2.22
N SER A 567 -0.72 12.46 -1.13
CA SER A 567 -0.37 13.88 -1.07
C SER A 567 0.65 14.29 -2.14
N MET A 568 1.64 13.43 -2.40
CA MET A 568 2.69 13.67 -3.39
C MET A 568 2.20 13.54 -4.84
N ARG A 569 1.22 12.65 -5.11
CA ARG A 569 0.59 12.47 -6.44
C ARG A 569 -0.35 13.61 -6.81
N THR A 570 -0.95 14.25 -5.80
CA THR A 570 -1.85 15.39 -6.01
C THR A 570 -1.08 16.59 -6.53
N THR A 571 -1.47 17.16 -7.68
CA THR A 571 -0.80 18.36 -8.23
C THR A 571 -1.21 19.63 -7.50
N ASN A 572 -0.39 20.68 -7.59
CA ASN A 572 -0.73 22.01 -7.06
C ASN A 572 -1.71 22.80 -7.98
N ALA A 573 -2.26 22.20 -9.04
CA ALA A 573 -3.05 22.88 -10.06
C ALA A 573 -4.28 23.60 -9.50
N ALA A 574 -5.09 22.88 -8.72
CA ALA A 574 -6.31 23.43 -8.14
C ALA A 574 -5.99 24.50 -7.08
N ALA A 575 -4.98 24.25 -6.23
CA ALA A 575 -4.53 25.21 -5.22
C ALA A 575 -4.02 26.51 -5.86
N ALA A 576 -3.27 26.40 -6.96
CA ALA A 576 -2.79 27.54 -7.73
C ALA A 576 -3.93 28.31 -8.38
N ALA A 577 -4.89 27.63 -8.99
CA ALA A 577 -6.05 28.26 -9.62
C ALA A 577 -6.89 29.06 -8.62
N ILE A 578 -7.23 28.44 -7.47
CA ILE A 578 -7.97 29.09 -6.38
C ILE A 578 -7.15 30.25 -5.80
N GLY A 579 -5.88 30.01 -5.47
CA GLY A 579 -4.98 31.02 -4.93
C GLY A 579 -4.89 32.26 -5.84
N MET A 580 -4.60 32.05 -7.13
CA MET A 580 -4.49 33.14 -8.11
C MET A 580 -5.78 33.92 -8.31
N ALA A 581 -6.96 33.29 -8.17
CA ALA A 581 -8.24 33.99 -8.20
C ALA A 581 -8.37 35.04 -7.08
N HIS A 582 -7.75 34.78 -5.91
CA HIS A 582 -7.68 35.70 -4.77
C HIS A 582 -6.51 36.68 -4.81
N ARG A 583 -5.67 36.61 -5.85
CA ARG A 583 -4.53 37.52 -6.11
C ARG A 583 -3.55 37.60 -4.92
N PRO A 584 -2.73 36.55 -4.71
CA PRO A 584 -1.70 36.57 -3.68
C PRO A 584 -0.70 37.68 -3.97
N ARG A 585 -0.06 38.17 -2.92
CA ARG A 585 1.04 39.13 -3.05
C ARG A 585 2.34 38.45 -3.42
N ALA A 586 2.58 37.29 -2.82
CA ALA A 586 3.76 36.48 -3.06
C ALA A 586 3.42 35.01 -2.88
N GLY A 587 4.23 34.15 -3.47
CA GLY A 587 4.11 32.72 -3.28
C GLY A 587 5.30 31.93 -3.79
N THR A 588 5.37 30.69 -3.33
CA THR A 588 6.33 29.66 -3.74
C THR A 588 5.72 28.29 -3.51
N ASP A 589 6.28 27.25 -4.08
CA ASP A 589 6.05 25.89 -3.63
C ASP A 589 7.05 25.47 -2.55
N ILE A 590 6.66 24.50 -1.73
CA ILE A 590 7.49 23.94 -0.66
C ILE A 590 8.10 22.63 -1.14
N THR A 591 9.42 22.62 -1.25
CA THR A 591 10.21 21.48 -1.78
C THR A 591 11.42 21.17 -0.87
N GLY A 592 12.63 21.05 -1.43
CA GLY A 592 13.82 20.57 -0.74
C GLY A 592 14.22 21.37 0.50
N PHE A 593 14.05 22.69 0.51
CA PHE A 593 14.44 23.51 1.67
C PHE A 593 13.44 23.49 2.83
N GLY A 594 12.34 22.74 2.68
CA GLY A 594 11.25 22.72 3.66
C GLY A 594 10.55 24.07 3.77
N LEU A 595 9.57 24.16 4.67
CA LEU A 595 8.81 25.39 4.89
C LEU A 595 9.70 26.54 5.36
N ALA A 596 10.64 26.27 6.28
CA ALA A 596 11.50 27.29 6.85
C ALA A 596 12.40 27.95 5.80
N GLY A 597 13.06 27.16 4.94
CA GLY A 597 13.96 27.70 3.93
C GLY A 597 13.23 28.51 2.86
N HIS A 598 12.13 27.97 2.33
CA HIS A 598 11.33 28.66 1.30
C HIS A 598 10.63 29.93 1.83
N LEU A 599 10.14 29.90 3.08
CA LEU A 599 9.61 31.11 3.72
C LEU A 599 10.72 32.16 3.91
N GLN A 600 11.91 31.77 4.36
CA GLN A 600 13.03 32.69 4.53
C GLN A 600 13.35 33.45 3.22
N GLU A 601 13.37 32.76 2.08
CA GLU A 601 13.56 33.40 0.77
C GLU A 601 12.48 34.45 0.47
N MET A 602 11.21 34.15 0.75
CA MET A 602 10.11 35.11 0.56
C MET A 602 10.23 36.33 1.47
N LEU A 603 10.63 36.11 2.72
CA LEU A 603 10.80 37.17 3.72
C LEU A 603 11.99 38.08 3.40
N GLU A 604 13.12 37.51 2.96
CA GLU A 604 14.29 38.25 2.50
C GLU A 604 13.97 39.08 1.26
N ALA A 605 13.33 38.47 0.26
CA ALA A 605 12.95 39.15 -0.98
C ALA A 605 11.92 40.27 -0.76
N SER A 606 11.17 40.21 0.34
CA SER A 606 10.15 41.22 0.70
C SER A 606 10.63 42.20 1.78
N GLY A 607 11.78 41.98 2.42
CA GLY A 607 12.30 42.85 3.48
C GLY A 607 11.48 42.82 4.79
N VAL A 608 10.82 41.70 5.10
CA VAL A 608 9.91 41.54 6.26
C VAL A 608 10.29 40.32 7.12
N GLY A 609 9.59 40.09 8.22
CA GLY A 609 9.65 38.88 9.05
C GLY A 609 8.29 38.16 9.10
N ALA A 610 8.21 37.01 9.77
CA ALA A 610 6.94 36.31 10.02
C ALA A 610 6.93 35.58 11.36
N VAL A 611 5.74 35.45 11.93
CA VAL A 611 5.43 34.60 13.07
C VAL A 611 4.63 33.40 12.58
N LEU A 612 5.13 32.19 12.83
CA LEU A 612 4.45 30.94 12.54
C LEU A 612 3.80 30.36 13.80
N ARG A 613 2.61 29.79 13.66
CA ARG A 613 1.90 29.07 14.73
C ARG A 613 2.05 27.57 14.50
N LEU A 614 2.80 26.86 15.35
CA LEU A 614 3.14 25.45 15.10
C LEU A 614 1.95 24.50 15.11
N ASP A 615 0.95 24.81 15.93
CA ASP A 615 -0.29 24.05 16.08
C ASP A 615 -1.18 24.14 14.83
N ALA A 616 -1.11 25.28 14.11
CA ALA A 616 -1.84 25.52 12.87
C ALA A 616 -1.22 24.83 11.65
N ILE A 617 -0.01 24.25 11.76
CA ILE A 617 0.67 23.63 10.62
C ILE A 617 0.15 22.20 10.41
N PRO A 618 -0.56 21.95 9.29
CA PRO A 618 -1.08 20.63 8.99
C PRO A 618 0.08 19.66 8.73
N ALA A 619 -0.03 18.46 9.31
CA ALA A 619 0.98 17.42 9.20
C ALA A 619 0.38 16.14 8.60
N LEU A 620 1.16 15.45 7.79
CA LEU A 620 0.79 14.14 7.26
C LEU A 620 0.68 13.11 8.40
N PRO A 621 -0.24 12.13 8.29
CA PRO A 621 -0.34 11.03 9.24
C PRO A 621 1.02 10.38 9.49
N GLY A 622 1.39 10.25 10.77
CA GLY A 622 2.65 9.63 11.19
C GLY A 622 3.88 10.54 11.20
N ALA A 623 3.86 11.69 10.54
CA ALA A 623 5.04 12.57 10.45
C ALA A 623 5.53 13.05 11.83
N ARG A 624 4.63 13.60 12.66
CA ARG A 624 4.96 14.01 14.04
C ARG A 624 5.41 12.84 14.92
N ALA A 625 4.77 11.68 14.76
CA ALA A 625 5.12 10.48 15.52
C ALA A 625 6.53 9.98 15.16
N LEU A 626 6.89 9.94 13.87
CA LEU A 626 8.22 9.58 13.40
C LEU A 626 9.28 10.58 13.86
N ALA A 627 8.99 11.89 13.76
CA ALA A 627 9.88 12.94 14.23
C ALA A 627 10.15 12.83 15.75
N ALA A 628 9.13 12.53 16.56
CA ALA A 628 9.28 12.30 18.00
C ALA A 628 10.19 11.09 18.34
N HIS A 629 10.35 10.14 17.41
CA HIS A 629 11.29 9.02 17.53
C HIS A 629 12.66 9.32 16.90
N GLY A 630 12.97 10.58 16.57
CA GLY A 630 14.25 10.99 15.98
C GLY A 630 14.41 10.62 14.50
N ILE A 631 13.32 10.34 13.79
CA ILE A 631 13.36 10.14 12.35
C ILE A 631 13.27 11.49 11.65
N GLU A 632 14.33 11.85 10.92
CA GLU A 632 14.40 13.04 10.08
C GLU A 632 15.06 12.71 8.74
N SER A 633 14.83 13.57 7.75
CA SER A 633 15.52 13.48 6.46
C SER A 633 17.00 13.87 6.59
N THR A 634 17.80 13.52 5.59
CA THR A 634 19.22 13.88 5.55
C THR A 634 19.47 15.38 5.37
N LEU A 635 18.50 16.15 4.84
CA LEU A 635 18.65 17.60 4.62
C LEU A 635 18.11 18.44 5.79
N ALA A 636 17.32 17.84 6.69
CA ALA A 636 16.73 18.54 7.83
C ALA A 636 17.77 19.28 8.72
N PRO A 637 18.96 18.72 9.02
CA PRO A 637 19.98 19.45 9.80
C PRO A 637 20.48 20.72 9.11
N GLU A 638 20.58 20.73 7.78
CA GLU A 638 21.01 21.89 7.01
C GLU A 638 19.90 22.95 6.97
N ASN A 639 18.66 22.54 6.66
CA ASN A 639 17.50 23.43 6.65
C ASN A 639 17.27 24.10 8.03
N ARG A 640 17.60 23.41 9.12
CA ARG A 640 17.49 23.94 10.49
C ARG A 640 18.38 25.16 10.76
N ARG A 641 19.47 25.34 10.00
CA ARG A 641 20.36 26.50 10.17
C ARG A 641 19.63 27.83 9.94
N VAL A 642 18.60 27.84 9.10
CA VAL A 642 17.76 29.02 8.82
C VAL A 642 17.03 29.53 10.07
N LEU A 643 16.70 28.63 11.02
CA LEU A 643 16.02 28.98 12.26
C LEU A 643 16.98 29.49 13.36
N GLY A 644 18.30 29.44 13.11
CA GLY A 644 19.31 29.99 14.00
C GLY A 644 19.52 29.23 15.32
N GLY A 645 19.18 27.94 15.41
CA GLY A 645 19.46 27.09 16.58
C GLY A 645 18.46 25.94 16.80
N GLU A 646 18.72 25.08 17.78
CA GLU A 646 17.81 24.01 18.17
C GLU A 646 16.60 24.57 18.93
N THR A 647 15.48 24.66 18.22
CA THR A 647 14.15 24.90 18.78
C THR A 647 13.39 23.58 18.76
N ALA A 648 12.76 23.22 19.88
CA ALA A 648 11.95 22.01 19.97
C ALA A 648 10.77 22.07 18.98
N ASP A 649 10.36 20.91 18.46
CA ASP A 649 9.20 20.74 17.56
C ASP A 649 9.27 21.46 16.19
N THR A 650 10.47 21.71 15.67
CA THR A 650 10.65 22.32 14.33
C THR A 650 10.88 21.33 13.20
N ALA A 651 10.82 20.02 13.49
CA ALA A 651 11.13 18.96 12.54
C ALA A 651 10.32 19.08 11.23
N LEU A 652 9.03 19.43 11.31
CA LEU A 652 8.19 19.64 10.13
C LEU A 652 8.58 20.88 9.31
N LEU A 653 9.06 21.95 9.96
CA LEU A 653 9.44 23.19 9.28
C LEU A 653 10.66 22.97 8.39
N VAL A 654 11.58 22.13 8.84
CA VAL A 654 12.86 21.86 8.19
C VAL A 654 12.83 20.61 7.31
N ASP A 655 11.72 19.88 7.31
CA ASP A 655 11.55 18.66 6.52
C ASP A 655 11.50 19.00 5.03
N PRO A 656 12.42 18.50 4.18
CA PRO A 656 12.28 18.60 2.74
C PRO A 656 10.99 17.94 2.30
N GLN A 657 10.23 18.65 1.47
CA GLN A 657 9.03 18.11 0.88
C GLN A 657 9.32 17.58 -0.53
N THR A 658 8.82 16.39 -0.83
CA THR A 658 8.70 15.89 -2.20
C THR A 658 7.28 16.21 -2.65
N SER A 659 7.12 16.95 -3.75
CA SER A 659 5.80 17.38 -4.24
C SER A 659 4.92 18.06 -3.16
N GLY A 660 5.53 18.97 -2.39
CA GLY A 660 4.82 19.71 -1.33
C GLY A 660 3.78 20.70 -1.86
N GLY A 661 3.09 21.37 -0.94
CA GLY A 661 2.09 22.37 -1.29
C GLY A 661 2.70 23.72 -1.67
N LEU A 662 1.83 24.62 -2.13
CA LEU A 662 2.13 26.05 -2.22
C LEU A 662 2.07 26.73 -0.86
N LEU A 663 2.97 27.69 -0.65
CA LEU A 663 2.93 28.72 0.38
C LEU A 663 2.59 30.05 -0.27
N LEU A 664 1.48 30.67 0.14
CA LEU A 664 0.94 31.89 -0.47
C LEU A 664 0.68 32.97 0.58
N GLY A 665 1.06 34.21 0.28
CA GLY A 665 0.83 35.37 1.13
C GLY A 665 -0.31 36.26 0.64
N PHE A 666 -1.24 36.61 1.52
CA PHE A 666 -2.42 37.42 1.19
C PHE A 666 -2.69 38.51 2.24
N PRO A 667 -3.32 39.64 1.87
CA PRO A 667 -4.00 40.49 2.83
C PRO A 667 -5.00 39.68 3.67
N ALA A 668 -5.11 39.98 4.97
CA ALA A 668 -5.89 39.18 5.93
C ALA A 668 -7.31 38.83 5.44
N ASN A 669 -8.06 39.82 4.92
CA ASN A 669 -9.44 39.61 4.46
C ASN A 669 -9.56 38.70 3.22
N ARG A 670 -8.52 38.62 2.39
CA ARG A 670 -8.48 37.71 1.23
C ARG A 670 -7.99 36.33 1.62
N ALA A 671 -7.10 36.25 2.60
CA ALA A 671 -6.60 34.98 3.10
C ALA A 671 -7.73 34.10 3.63
N GLU A 672 -8.65 34.67 4.42
CA GLU A 672 -9.80 33.94 4.96
C GLU A 672 -10.73 33.39 3.86
N ARG A 673 -10.99 34.18 2.82
CA ARG A 673 -11.82 33.76 1.68
C ARG A 673 -11.13 32.68 0.84
N CYS A 674 -9.83 32.86 0.57
CA CYS A 674 -9.03 31.88 -0.14
C CYS A 674 -8.98 30.55 0.63
N LEU A 675 -8.78 30.60 1.95
CA LEU A 675 -8.81 29.41 2.79
C LEU A 675 -10.17 28.70 2.71
N ALA A 676 -11.28 29.44 2.80
CA ALA A 676 -12.61 28.85 2.67
C ALA A 676 -12.79 28.11 1.34
N ASP A 677 -12.41 28.73 0.22
CA ASP A 677 -12.52 28.10 -1.11
C ASP A 677 -11.61 26.87 -1.26
N LEU A 678 -10.41 26.88 -0.65
CA LEU A 678 -9.51 25.73 -0.63
C LEU A 678 -10.09 24.56 0.18
N LEU A 679 -10.70 24.85 1.33
CA LEU A 679 -11.36 23.85 2.18
C LEU A 679 -12.62 23.28 1.49
N ASP A 680 -13.42 24.12 0.84
CA ASP A 680 -14.60 23.70 0.07
C ASP A 680 -14.22 22.82 -1.13
N ALA A 681 -13.01 23.02 -1.70
CA ALA A 681 -12.42 22.14 -2.70
C ALA A 681 -11.83 20.84 -2.13
N GLY A 682 -11.96 20.60 -0.82
CA GLY A 682 -11.51 19.38 -0.13
C GLY A 682 -10.01 19.36 0.20
N MET A 683 -9.31 20.50 0.13
CA MET A 683 -7.87 20.56 0.43
C MET A 683 -7.62 20.70 1.92
N ASN A 684 -6.50 20.15 2.40
CA ASN A 684 -6.05 20.32 3.78
C ASN A 684 -5.13 21.55 3.89
N ALA A 685 -5.70 22.73 3.62
CA ALA A 685 -5.02 24.02 3.66
C ALA A 685 -5.20 24.70 5.02
N ALA A 686 -4.25 25.55 5.41
CA ALA A 686 -4.29 26.27 6.69
C ALA A 686 -3.60 27.63 6.61
N ILE A 687 -4.08 28.61 7.40
CA ILE A 687 -3.34 29.84 7.70
C ILE A 687 -2.34 29.53 8.82
N ILE A 688 -1.06 29.45 8.46
CA ILE A 688 0.02 28.98 9.35
C ILE A 688 0.75 30.11 10.10
N GLY A 689 0.48 31.37 9.76
CA GLY A 689 1.19 32.49 10.35
C GLY A 689 0.82 33.86 9.79
N GLU A 690 1.54 34.87 10.26
CA GLU A 690 1.39 36.27 9.88
C GLU A 690 2.75 36.90 9.57
N VAL A 691 2.78 37.78 8.59
CA VAL A 691 3.96 38.59 8.25
C VAL A 691 4.06 39.76 9.22
N GLU A 692 5.22 39.97 9.81
CA GLU A 692 5.54 41.08 10.71
C GLU A 692 6.61 42.01 10.10
N PRO A 693 6.79 43.24 10.61
CA PRO A 693 7.95 44.05 10.25
C PRO A 693 9.26 43.28 10.51
N ALA A 694 10.28 43.50 9.68
CA ALA A 694 11.59 42.90 9.92
C ALA A 694 12.13 43.35 11.29
N ARG A 695 12.67 42.41 12.06
CA ARG A 695 13.36 42.67 13.32
C ARG A 695 14.79 43.15 13.05
N GLU A 696 15.39 43.81 14.04
CA GLU A 696 16.79 44.25 13.97
C GLU A 696 17.80 43.09 14.08
N ASP A 697 17.37 41.92 14.56
CA ASP A 697 18.19 40.70 14.54
C ASP A 697 18.13 40.00 13.18
N SER A 698 19.08 39.09 12.91
CA SER A 698 19.13 38.35 11.63
C SER A 698 18.02 37.30 11.47
N ARG A 699 17.17 37.10 12.50
CA ARG A 699 16.09 36.11 12.47
C ARG A 699 14.82 36.72 11.88
N ARG A 700 14.39 36.19 10.74
CA ARG A 700 13.14 36.61 10.09
C ARG A 700 11.94 35.72 10.42
N ILE A 701 12.17 34.54 10.99
CA ILE A 701 11.11 33.59 11.35
C ILE A 701 11.05 33.46 12.87
N THR A 702 9.89 33.79 13.45
CA THR A 702 9.55 33.56 14.85
C THR A 702 8.52 32.45 14.94
N ILE A 703 8.54 31.68 16.02
CA ILE A 703 7.66 30.54 16.25
C ILE A 703 6.84 30.79 17.52
N GLU A 704 5.53 30.62 17.42
CA GLU A 704 4.53 30.67 18.50
C GLU A 704 3.92 29.29 18.77
#